data_AF-A0A6A4SJG5-F1
#
_entry.id   AF-A0A6A4SJG5-F1
#
_cell.length_a   1.000
_cell.length_b   1.000
_cell.length_c   1.000
_cell.angle_alpha   90.00
_cell.angle_beta   90.00
_cell.angle_gamma   90.00
#
_symmetry.space_group_name_H-M   'P 1'
#
loop_
_entity.id
_entity.type
_entity.pdbx_description
1 polymer ?
#
loop_
_entity_poly.entity_id
_entity_poly.type
_entity_poly.pdbx_seq_one_letter_code
_entity_poly.pdbx_strand_id
1 'polypeptide(L)'
;MAEIVAVNAGLPSLSAMNVTFRVQEDAAATAAAAASSSSSSSAPPAPLSSEDYLFVEARHPGTVLQGLNSLRLNNAFCDVTLCCGGQEFPCHRIVLASFSSYFQAMFSTDLIESKQERVAINGVEPQMIGMLVSYAYTSEVYISKANVQALLAAANLLDVMAVREACCRFMERQMDEMNCVGIHCFAEAHSCKVLEKRSMDYILEHFGSVYQQEEFLSLCVDKLTEIIGSDHLNVPKEEMVFEAAMLWLNKCPSLRQSFEKVLEHIRLPLISPYYLHDVIESLDVVKENQGCQRLISEAKDYLLLKDRRGELYCPRARPRRSTGTAEVIVTVGGEDDKVVLRSVESFDPLTNQWKNLACLPFAVSKHGLVVSDSTLHLAGGEFPDGSASREMWRYDPCFDSWIEMAPMNVARSELGLVMLDGFVYAVGGWEGRSRLDSVECYNPHTNCWQFTESVKMAVTSPAVVALDGLLYVTGGAVLEDGDGTDLAQVYNPKTAVWTEVTPMQIARSGSAACTLKGKLYVIGGWHASTENTDKVECYNPKTNQWTMCAPMKERRYRPGAAVVDGKIYVLGGEEGWDRYHDTIERYCDETDTWEIVGLKPFTAASHPPQNVQVSKLPNGLVIASLENYSPLCSVGLFVKAGSRYETVENQGVSHVLRLAANLTTKGASAFKICRGVEALGGSLSVTSSRETMVYTADCLRDHLDSLLEYLVSVTTAQEFRPWEVEELTSRVKIDKALAQQCPQIGVIEKLHEAAYKNALSNSLYCPEYMVGRVSPKQLQSFVEDHFTTSKMALVGLGVKHSVLRQVGEGLLSIRSGPGAPVAKSVYRGGELRVQNNDDLVHALIASEGGVAGSAEANAFTVLQRILGAGPHVKRGSNITSQLSQGIAKATTQPFDATAFNASYSDSGLFGVYTISQADSAGEVINAAIAQVRGVAEGNVSDADVTRAKNQVKADYMMSIESSEGLMEEIGAQVLTAAAYQLPDTVLQAIDTVTQDDVVEAAKKFVDCKKTMAASGHLVNTPFVDEV
;
A
#
# COMPACT_ATOMS: atom_id res chain seq x y z
N MET A 1 -28.80 -20.12 1.96
CA MET A 1 -29.56 -19.07 1.24
C MET A 1 -28.81 -18.78 -0.05
N ALA A 2 -29.45 -18.93 -1.20
CA ALA A 2 -28.86 -18.58 -2.49
C ALA A 2 -29.67 -17.43 -3.11
N GLU A 3 -28.94 -16.44 -3.62
CA GLU A 3 -29.33 -15.37 -4.57
C GLU A 3 -30.52 -14.46 -4.22
N ILE A 4 -30.22 -13.21 -3.81
CA ILE A 4 -30.74 -11.99 -4.46
C ILE A 4 -29.63 -10.91 -4.40
N VAL A 5 -28.82 -10.77 -5.45
CA VAL A 5 -28.03 -9.56 -5.72
C VAL A 5 -28.47 -9.04 -7.08
N ALA A 6 -29.12 -7.88 -7.10
CA ALA A 6 -29.51 -7.20 -8.32
C ALA A 6 -28.91 -5.79 -8.40
N VAL A 7 -27.93 -5.67 -9.29
CA VAL A 7 -27.76 -4.62 -10.32
C VAL A 7 -27.64 -3.17 -9.84
N ASN A 8 -26.39 -2.70 -9.74
CA ASN A 8 -26.01 -1.29 -9.82
C ASN A 8 -25.81 -0.88 -11.29
N ALA A 9 -26.44 0.22 -11.71
CA ALA A 9 -26.18 0.89 -12.99
C ALA A 9 -25.78 2.35 -12.72
N GLY A 10 -24.64 2.77 -13.25
CA GLY A 10 -24.05 4.09 -13.04
C GLY A 10 -24.22 5.09 -14.19
N LEU A 11 -23.56 6.24 -13.99
CA LEU A 11 -23.21 7.38 -14.86
C LEU A 11 -24.06 8.67 -14.69
N PRO A 12 -23.53 9.89 -14.99
CA PRO A 12 -22.20 10.44 -14.68
C PRO A 12 -22.24 11.90 -14.11
N SER A 13 -21.06 12.38 -13.75
CA SER A 13 -20.67 13.71 -13.23
C SER A 13 -21.22 14.96 -13.94
N LEU A 14 -21.37 16.06 -13.19
CA LEU A 14 -21.14 17.43 -13.67
C LEU A 14 -20.64 18.36 -12.55
N SER A 15 -19.58 19.09 -12.88
CA SER A 15 -18.75 20.03 -12.10
C SER A 15 -19.34 21.43 -11.95
N ALA A 16 -19.05 22.13 -10.84
CA ALA A 16 -18.74 23.58 -10.77
C ALA A 16 -18.27 23.91 -9.33
N MET A 17 -16.97 24.16 -9.10
CA MET A 17 -16.36 25.49 -8.97
C MET A 17 -17.17 26.51 -8.14
N ASN A 18 -16.67 26.82 -6.93
CA ASN A 18 -16.44 28.20 -6.48
C ASN A 18 -15.58 28.23 -5.20
N VAL A 19 -14.31 28.60 -5.40
CA VAL A 19 -13.36 28.96 -4.34
C VAL A 19 -13.42 30.49 -4.20
N THR A 20 -13.79 30.98 -3.02
CA THR A 20 -13.67 32.40 -2.66
C THR A 20 -12.48 32.58 -1.73
N PHE A 21 -11.39 33.10 -2.30
CA PHE A 21 -10.25 33.61 -1.57
C PHE A 21 -10.63 34.92 -0.85
N ARG A 22 -10.38 35.00 0.46
CA ARG A 22 -10.25 36.26 1.19
C ARG A 22 -8.77 36.54 1.40
N VAL A 23 -8.32 37.64 0.83
CA VAL A 23 -7.02 38.28 1.04
C VAL A 23 -7.03 38.90 2.44
N GLN A 24 -6.02 38.60 3.24
CA GLN A 24 -5.64 39.44 4.36
C GLN A 24 -4.11 39.55 4.35
N GLU A 25 -3.65 40.76 4.08
CA GLU A 25 -2.25 41.19 4.22
C GLU A 25 -1.84 41.07 5.68
N ASP A 26 -0.65 40.53 5.93
CA ASP A 26 0.27 41.12 6.90
C ASP A 26 1.69 40.60 6.64
N ALA A 27 2.58 41.55 6.36
CA ALA A 27 4.01 41.36 6.20
C ALA A 27 4.69 41.72 7.54
N ALA A 28 5.60 40.86 8.02
CA ALA A 28 6.97 41.22 8.38
C ALA A 28 7.68 40.15 9.24
N ALA A 29 8.95 39.94 8.89
CA ALA A 29 10.07 39.55 9.74
C ALA A 29 10.16 38.11 10.25
N THR A 30 10.91 37.28 9.53
CA THR A 30 11.86 36.30 10.12
C THR A 30 12.77 35.70 9.06
N ALA A 31 14.06 36.08 9.05
CA ALA A 31 15.13 35.29 8.43
C ALA A 31 16.50 35.81 8.90
N ALA A 32 17.08 35.16 9.91
CA ALA A 32 18.53 35.18 10.15
C ALA A 32 18.92 33.96 11.00
N ALA A 33 19.16 32.84 10.34
CA ALA A 33 19.92 31.72 10.91
C ALA A 33 20.62 30.95 9.77
N ALA A 34 21.82 30.46 10.08
CA ALA A 34 22.73 29.61 9.30
C ALA A 34 23.72 30.33 8.33
N ALA A 35 24.95 30.53 8.83
CA ALA A 35 26.19 30.02 8.22
C ALA A 35 27.42 30.27 9.11
N SER A 36 27.87 29.20 9.78
CA SER A 36 29.25 28.91 10.21
C SER A 36 30.03 28.38 8.98
N SER A 37 31.37 28.33 8.85
CA SER A 37 32.55 28.81 9.56
C SER A 37 33.78 28.24 8.80
N SER A 38 34.85 29.02 8.60
CA SER A 38 36.28 28.59 8.58
C SER A 38 37.13 29.82 8.23
N SER A 39 38.22 30.23 8.89
CA SER A 39 38.97 29.73 10.05
C SER A 39 40.04 30.78 10.37
N SER A 40 40.23 31.18 11.63
CA SER A 40 41.55 31.27 12.27
C SER A 40 41.38 31.78 13.71
N SER A 41 42.02 31.06 14.62
CA SER A 41 41.97 31.14 16.07
C SER A 41 42.33 32.50 16.68
N SER A 42 41.42 33.03 17.50
CA SER A 42 41.75 33.69 18.77
C SER A 42 40.62 33.41 19.76
N ALA A 43 40.95 32.88 20.93
CA ALA A 43 39.99 32.51 21.97
C ALA A 43 39.02 33.66 22.33
N PRO A 44 37.75 33.39 22.66
CA PRO A 44 36.87 34.44 23.16
C PRO A 44 37.34 34.90 24.56
N PRO A 45 37.23 36.20 24.89
CA PRO A 45 37.52 36.67 26.24
C PRO A 45 36.51 36.09 27.24
N ALA A 46 36.95 35.91 28.48
CA ALA A 46 36.19 35.32 29.59
C ALA A 46 34.82 36.02 29.82
N PRO A 47 33.85 35.36 30.50
CA PRO A 47 32.54 35.96 30.76
C PRO A 47 32.69 37.23 31.59
N LEU A 48 32.17 38.35 31.08
CA LEU A 48 32.17 39.66 31.74
C LEU A 48 31.36 39.60 33.05
N SER A 49 31.83 40.33 34.06
CA SER A 49 31.21 40.40 35.39
C SER A 49 29.89 41.19 35.35
N SER A 50 29.05 41.08 36.39
CA SER A 50 27.73 41.73 36.46
C SER A 50 27.74 43.27 36.49
N GLU A 51 28.90 43.92 36.36
CA GLU A 51 29.05 45.38 36.30
C GLU A 51 29.61 45.91 34.97
N ASP A 52 29.93 45.05 33.99
CA ASP A 52 30.53 45.49 32.72
C ASP A 52 29.48 45.67 31.60
N TYR A 53 29.50 46.81 30.90
CA TYR A 53 28.65 47.10 29.73
C TYR A 53 29.48 47.29 28.45
N LEU A 54 29.17 46.52 27.40
CA LEU A 54 29.79 46.65 26.08
C LEU A 54 29.08 47.75 25.27
N PHE A 55 29.76 48.88 25.05
CA PHE A 55 29.30 49.93 24.13
C PHE A 55 29.62 49.55 22.68
N VAL A 56 28.58 49.38 21.86
CA VAL A 56 28.70 49.12 20.41
C VAL A 56 28.00 50.22 19.63
N GLU A 57 28.76 51.07 18.94
CA GLU A 57 28.20 52.10 18.04
C GLU A 57 28.13 51.58 16.60
N ALA A 58 26.95 51.19 16.15
CA ALA A 58 26.74 50.62 14.82
C ALA A 58 27.09 51.59 13.65
N ARG A 59 27.13 52.91 13.89
CA ARG A 59 27.38 53.93 12.87
C ARG A 59 28.87 54.23 12.66
N HIS A 60 29.73 53.86 13.60
CA HIS A 60 31.15 54.22 13.58
C HIS A 60 31.88 53.76 12.30
N PRO A 61 31.72 52.52 11.79
CA PRO A 61 32.36 52.08 10.54
C PRO A 61 31.95 52.91 9.32
N GLY A 62 30.67 53.28 9.24
CA GLY A 62 30.15 54.12 8.15
C GLY A 62 30.74 55.53 8.17
N THR A 63 30.90 56.13 9.36
CA THR A 63 31.54 57.45 9.51
C THR A 63 33.02 57.42 9.13
N VAL A 64 33.75 56.34 9.47
CA VAL A 64 35.16 56.17 9.08
C VAL A 64 35.29 56.05 7.56
N LEU A 65 34.47 55.20 6.92
CA LEU A 65 34.48 55.04 5.47
C LEU A 65 34.13 56.34 4.71
N GLN A 66 33.13 57.09 5.19
CA GLN A 66 32.80 58.40 4.63
C GLN A 66 33.97 59.40 4.76
N GLY A 67 34.68 59.39 5.89
CA GLY A 67 35.89 60.17 6.10
C GLY A 67 37.00 59.81 5.10
N LEU A 68 37.29 58.51 4.96
CA LEU A 68 38.28 58.00 4.00
C LEU A 68 37.92 58.33 2.54
N ASN A 69 36.63 58.24 2.18
CA ASN A 69 36.16 58.61 0.85
C ASN A 69 36.35 60.11 0.58
N SER A 70 36.07 60.95 1.58
CA SER A 70 36.26 62.41 1.49
C SER A 70 37.74 62.77 1.32
N LEU A 71 38.65 62.08 2.01
CA LEU A 71 40.09 62.26 1.82
C LEU A 71 40.52 61.86 0.41
N ARG A 72 40.03 60.72 -0.09
CA ARG A 72 40.31 60.26 -1.46
C ARG A 72 39.85 61.25 -2.53
N LEU A 73 38.61 61.75 -2.43
CA LEU A 73 38.05 62.70 -3.40
C LEU A 73 38.81 64.04 -3.44
N ASN A 74 39.46 64.41 -2.33
CA ASN A 74 40.33 65.59 -2.25
C ASN A 74 41.80 65.28 -2.58
N ASN A 75 42.13 64.07 -3.03
CA ASN A 75 43.50 63.59 -3.26
C ASN A 75 44.42 63.74 -2.02
N ALA A 76 43.86 63.70 -0.82
CA ALA A 76 44.61 63.79 0.42
C ALA A 76 45.03 62.39 0.88
N PHE A 77 46.33 62.21 1.12
CA PHE A 77 46.95 60.95 1.59
C PHE A 77 46.85 59.74 0.64
N CYS A 78 46.44 59.93 -0.61
CA CYS A 78 46.50 58.88 -1.64
C CYS A 78 47.96 58.52 -1.97
N ASP A 79 48.32 57.25 -1.85
CA ASP A 79 49.68 56.70 -2.00
C ASP A 79 49.79 55.72 -3.17
N VAL A 80 48.72 55.56 -3.96
CA VAL A 80 48.71 54.81 -5.22
C VAL A 80 47.64 55.34 -6.18
N THR A 81 47.92 55.29 -7.48
CA THR A 81 46.96 55.58 -8.55
C THR A 81 46.79 54.35 -9.44
N LEU A 82 45.57 53.81 -9.52
CA LEU A 82 45.25 52.73 -10.46
C LEU A 82 45.00 53.33 -11.85
N CYS A 83 45.66 52.80 -12.87
CA CYS A 83 45.53 53.22 -14.27
C CYS A 83 44.84 52.11 -15.08
N CYS A 84 43.69 52.40 -15.68
CA CYS A 84 42.94 51.44 -16.51
C CYS A 84 42.30 52.15 -17.70
N GLY A 85 42.60 51.69 -18.93
CA GLY A 85 42.03 52.25 -20.17
C GLY A 85 42.16 53.77 -20.32
N GLY A 86 43.23 54.37 -19.81
CA GLY A 86 43.47 55.82 -19.85
C GLY A 86 42.80 56.65 -18.74
N GLN A 87 42.05 56.01 -17.83
CA GLN A 87 41.52 56.65 -16.62
C GLN A 87 42.42 56.40 -15.41
N GLU A 88 42.52 57.40 -14.53
CA GLU A 88 43.33 57.37 -13.31
C GLU A 88 42.43 57.42 -12.08
N PHE A 89 42.65 56.48 -11.15
CA PHE A 89 41.89 56.36 -9.90
C PHE A 89 42.83 56.50 -8.69
N PRO A 90 42.94 57.70 -8.08
CA PRO A 90 43.74 57.90 -6.88
C PRO A 90 43.10 57.18 -5.68
N CYS A 91 43.88 56.38 -4.98
CA CYS A 91 43.44 55.48 -3.92
C CYS A 91 44.46 55.41 -2.77
N HIS A 92 44.06 54.76 -1.68
CA HIS A 92 44.91 54.43 -0.55
C HIS A 92 45.22 52.92 -0.58
N ARG A 93 46.50 52.53 -0.60
CA ARG A 93 46.97 51.14 -0.63
C ARG A 93 46.38 50.33 0.52
N ILE A 94 46.32 50.92 1.70
CA ILE A 94 45.79 50.25 2.90
C ILE A 94 44.29 49.94 2.75
N VAL A 95 43.52 50.85 2.14
CA VAL A 95 42.09 50.61 1.91
C VAL A 95 41.93 49.53 0.86
N LEU A 96 42.67 49.59 -0.25
CA LEU A 96 42.61 48.57 -1.29
C LEU A 96 43.00 47.17 -0.80
N ALA A 97 44.09 47.08 -0.03
CA ALA A 97 44.54 45.83 0.58
C ALA A 97 43.58 45.30 1.65
N SER A 98 42.79 46.16 2.29
CA SER A 98 41.87 45.74 3.35
C SER A 98 40.62 45.03 2.85
N PHE A 99 40.19 45.29 1.61
CA PHE A 99 38.93 44.75 1.07
C PHE A 99 39.12 43.73 -0.07
N SER A 100 40.33 43.58 -0.60
CA SER A 100 40.66 42.68 -1.71
C SER A 100 41.99 41.99 -1.46
N SER A 101 41.96 40.65 -1.43
CA SER A 101 43.14 39.80 -1.30
C SER A 101 44.10 39.91 -2.48
N TYR A 102 43.58 40.22 -3.68
CA TYR A 102 44.41 40.51 -4.85
C TYR A 102 45.30 41.73 -4.61
N PHE A 103 44.73 42.85 -4.14
CA PHE A 103 45.52 44.05 -3.82
C PHE A 103 46.39 43.84 -2.58
N GLN A 104 45.92 43.07 -1.60
CA GLN A 104 46.73 42.70 -0.43
C GLN A 104 47.99 41.95 -0.86
N ALA A 105 47.87 40.94 -1.72
CA ALA A 105 49.00 40.20 -2.27
C ALA A 105 49.89 41.13 -3.12
N MET A 106 49.31 41.93 -4.01
CA MET A 106 50.05 42.87 -4.86
C MET A 106 50.94 43.84 -4.05
N PHE A 107 50.43 44.36 -2.92
CA PHE A 107 51.14 45.36 -2.12
C PHE A 107 51.99 44.79 -0.98
N SER A 108 51.70 43.56 -0.52
CA SER A 108 52.43 42.92 0.60
C SER A 108 53.58 42.02 0.15
N THR A 109 53.58 41.58 -1.11
CA THR A 109 54.66 40.75 -1.68
C THR A 109 55.74 41.64 -2.32
N ASP A 110 56.98 41.16 -2.44
CA ASP A 110 58.12 41.87 -3.10
C ASP A 110 57.95 42.03 -4.63
N LEU A 111 56.72 42.22 -5.10
CA LEU A 111 56.38 42.55 -6.48
C LEU A 111 56.76 44.01 -6.79
N ILE A 112 57.04 44.33 -8.05
CA ILE A 112 57.52 45.67 -8.45
C ILE A 112 56.43 46.73 -8.20
N GLU A 113 55.18 46.34 -8.36
CA GLU A 113 53.95 47.10 -8.14
C GLU A 113 53.83 47.60 -6.69
N SER A 114 54.43 46.88 -5.72
CA SER A 114 54.46 47.28 -4.32
C SER A 114 55.17 48.62 -4.10
N LYS A 115 56.06 49.04 -5.01
CA LYS A 115 56.85 50.29 -4.93
C LYS A 115 56.45 51.35 -5.98
N GLN A 116 55.49 51.04 -6.85
CA GLN A 116 55.06 51.95 -7.91
C GLN A 116 53.95 52.90 -7.46
N GLU A 117 54.07 54.19 -7.74
CA GLU A 117 52.98 55.15 -7.49
C GLU A 117 51.80 54.96 -8.47
N ARG A 118 52.05 54.41 -9.66
CA ARG A 118 51.05 54.19 -10.72
C ARG A 118 51.01 52.71 -11.11
N VAL A 119 49.88 52.05 -10.90
CA VAL A 119 49.71 50.61 -11.16
C VAL A 119 48.70 50.40 -12.28
N ALA A 120 49.10 49.72 -13.35
CA ALA A 120 48.23 49.43 -14.49
C ALA A 120 47.40 48.16 -14.25
N ILE A 121 46.08 48.26 -14.39
CA ILE A 121 45.19 47.09 -14.35
C ILE A 121 44.72 46.79 -15.78
N ASN A 122 44.96 45.57 -16.23
CA ASN A 122 44.61 45.09 -17.56
C ASN A 122 43.44 44.09 -17.49
N GLY A 123 42.67 43.99 -18.58
CA GLY A 123 41.59 43.01 -18.70
C GLY A 123 40.27 43.39 -18.03
N VAL A 124 40.13 44.64 -17.57
CA VAL A 124 38.91 45.16 -16.94
C VAL A 124 38.50 46.47 -17.61
N GLU A 125 37.21 46.72 -17.74
CA GLU A 125 36.70 48.01 -18.21
C GLU A 125 36.92 49.12 -17.16
N PRO A 126 37.36 50.33 -17.55
CA PRO A 126 37.65 51.42 -16.60
C PRO A 126 36.46 51.74 -15.68
N GLN A 127 35.24 51.65 -16.19
CA GLN A 127 34.02 51.91 -15.43
C GLN A 127 33.84 50.91 -14.28
N MET A 128 34.16 49.63 -14.48
CA MET A 128 34.02 48.59 -13.44
C MET A 128 35.06 48.76 -12.33
N ILE A 129 36.29 49.17 -12.68
CA ILE A 129 37.29 49.53 -11.67
C ILE A 129 36.83 50.72 -10.85
N GLY A 130 36.30 51.77 -11.48
CA GLY A 130 35.75 52.92 -10.77
C GLY A 130 34.63 52.54 -9.79
N MET A 131 33.78 51.59 -10.16
CA MET A 131 32.73 51.06 -9.28
C MET A 131 33.28 50.26 -8.11
N LEU A 132 34.26 49.37 -8.33
CA LEU A 132 34.88 48.57 -7.27
C LEU A 132 35.71 49.43 -6.31
N VAL A 133 36.41 50.44 -6.83
CA VAL A 133 37.09 51.45 -6.02
C VAL A 133 36.07 52.23 -5.20
N SER A 134 34.97 52.71 -5.81
CA SER A 134 33.93 53.42 -5.06
C SER A 134 33.35 52.56 -3.94
N TYR A 135 33.06 51.29 -4.22
CA TYR A 135 32.60 50.30 -3.25
C TYR A 135 33.56 50.16 -2.06
N ALA A 136 34.88 50.17 -2.28
CA ALA A 136 35.88 50.10 -1.21
C ALA A 136 35.76 51.24 -0.18
N TYR A 137 35.21 52.39 -0.58
CA TYR A 137 35.07 53.58 0.26
C TYR A 137 33.63 53.89 0.69
N THR A 138 32.62 53.31 0.03
CA THR A 138 31.20 53.57 0.32
C THR A 138 30.46 52.35 0.86
N SER A 139 30.98 51.14 0.66
CA SER A 139 30.26 49.87 0.83
C SER A 139 29.02 49.72 -0.07
N GLU A 140 28.90 50.52 -1.13
CA GLU A 140 27.75 50.55 -2.04
C GLU A 140 28.18 50.31 -3.48
N VAL A 141 27.42 49.48 -4.22
CA VAL A 141 27.63 49.22 -5.65
C VAL A 141 26.29 49.05 -6.38
N TYR A 142 26.16 49.65 -7.56
CA TYR A 142 24.93 49.60 -8.35
C TYR A 142 25.00 48.52 -9.43
N ILE A 143 24.20 47.46 -9.29
CA ILE A 143 24.18 46.31 -10.20
C ILE A 143 22.94 46.40 -11.12
N SER A 144 23.14 46.23 -12.41
CA SER A 144 22.11 46.32 -13.47
C SER A 144 22.34 45.25 -14.55
N LYS A 145 21.35 45.00 -15.41
CA LYS A 145 21.48 44.05 -16.53
C LYS A 145 22.63 44.38 -17.48
N ALA A 146 22.95 45.67 -17.67
CA ALA A 146 23.96 46.12 -18.61
C ALA A 146 25.40 45.98 -18.08
N ASN A 147 25.61 46.05 -16.76
CA ASN A 147 26.95 46.02 -16.16
C ASN A 147 27.29 44.71 -15.41
N VAL A 148 26.31 43.86 -15.09
CA VAL A 148 26.53 42.72 -14.19
C VAL A 148 27.58 41.71 -14.69
N GLN A 149 27.65 41.42 -15.99
CA GLN A 149 28.64 40.50 -16.55
C GLN A 149 30.07 41.06 -16.43
N ALA A 150 30.29 42.27 -16.93
CA ALA A 150 31.60 42.94 -16.85
C ALA A 150 32.03 43.21 -15.39
N LEU A 151 31.09 43.55 -14.51
CA LEU A 151 31.34 43.74 -13.08
C LEU A 151 31.67 42.42 -12.37
N LEU A 152 30.99 41.31 -12.69
CA LEU A 152 31.29 39.99 -12.14
C LEU A 152 32.70 39.54 -12.56
N ALA A 153 33.05 39.70 -13.83
CA ALA A 153 34.39 39.38 -14.34
C ALA A 153 35.47 40.21 -13.63
N ALA A 154 35.24 41.51 -13.46
CA ALA A 154 36.13 42.42 -12.74
C ALA A 154 36.29 42.04 -11.26
N ALA A 155 35.18 41.76 -10.56
CA ALA A 155 35.18 41.39 -9.16
C ALA A 155 35.85 40.03 -8.93
N ASN A 156 35.73 39.09 -9.86
CA ASN A 156 36.41 37.80 -9.79
C ASN A 156 37.92 37.96 -10.02
N LEU A 157 38.33 38.77 -11.00
CA LEU A 157 39.75 39.03 -11.29
C LEU A 157 40.45 39.76 -10.13
N LEU A 158 39.79 40.75 -9.53
CA LEU A 158 40.32 41.55 -8.42
C LEU A 158 39.99 40.96 -7.05
N ASP A 159 39.46 39.73 -7.00
CA ASP A 159 39.18 38.98 -5.78
C ASP A 159 38.31 39.74 -4.75
N VAL A 160 37.25 40.41 -5.24
CA VAL A 160 36.25 41.14 -4.42
C VAL A 160 35.02 40.26 -4.22
N MET A 161 35.12 39.31 -3.29
CA MET A 161 34.13 38.23 -3.08
C MET A 161 32.70 38.73 -2.83
N ALA A 162 32.52 39.78 -2.01
CA ALA A 162 31.20 40.30 -1.67
C ALA A 162 30.44 40.87 -2.89
N VAL A 163 31.14 41.56 -3.79
CA VAL A 163 30.56 42.07 -5.04
C VAL A 163 30.31 40.93 -6.03
N ARG A 164 31.24 39.96 -6.09
CA ARG A 164 31.06 38.74 -6.90
C ARG A 164 29.78 38.00 -6.52
N GLU A 165 29.57 37.76 -5.23
CA GLU A 165 28.36 37.11 -4.71
C GLU A 165 27.09 37.92 -4.98
N ALA A 166 27.14 39.25 -4.84
CA ALA A 166 26.01 40.13 -5.16
C ALA A 166 25.64 40.07 -6.66
N CYS A 167 26.64 40.03 -7.55
CA CYS A 167 26.42 39.86 -8.99
C CYS A 167 25.84 38.47 -9.31
N CYS A 168 26.33 37.40 -8.70
CA CYS A 168 25.75 36.06 -8.86
C CYS A 168 24.27 36.03 -8.44
N ARG A 169 23.93 36.58 -7.26
CA ARG A 169 22.53 36.65 -6.79
C ARG A 169 21.64 37.49 -7.70
N PHE A 170 22.18 38.54 -8.32
CA PHE A 170 21.43 39.33 -9.29
C PHE A 170 21.14 38.53 -10.57
N MET A 171 22.13 37.80 -11.09
CA MET A 171 21.95 36.92 -12.26
C MET A 171 20.95 35.80 -11.97
N GLU A 172 21.02 35.16 -10.80
CA GLU A 172 20.05 34.14 -10.37
C GLU A 172 18.60 34.67 -10.38
N ARG A 173 18.39 35.91 -9.90
CA ARG A 173 17.05 36.53 -9.87
C ARG A 173 16.52 36.99 -11.24
N GLN A 174 17.38 37.04 -12.26
CA GLN A 174 17.03 37.49 -13.61
C GLN A 174 17.16 36.37 -14.65
N MET A 175 17.34 35.14 -14.19
CA MET A 175 17.43 33.96 -15.05
C MET A 175 16.06 33.66 -15.66
N ASP A 176 16.04 33.47 -16.98
CA ASP A 176 14.87 33.11 -17.75
C ASP A 176 15.21 32.09 -18.85
N GLU A 177 14.18 31.61 -19.56
CA GLU A 177 14.32 30.58 -20.60
C GLU A 177 15.24 31.02 -21.75
N MET A 178 15.37 32.32 -22.02
CA MET A 178 16.15 32.85 -23.14
C MET A 178 17.63 33.08 -22.82
N ASN A 179 17.97 33.28 -21.54
CA ASN A 179 19.32 33.68 -21.11
C ASN A 179 20.06 32.65 -20.22
N CYS A 180 19.36 31.60 -19.79
CA CYS A 180 19.91 30.63 -18.82
C CYS A 180 21.16 29.90 -19.32
N VAL A 181 21.20 29.54 -20.61
CA VAL A 181 22.34 28.86 -21.25
C VAL A 181 23.57 29.77 -21.28
N GLY A 182 23.38 31.04 -21.65
CA GLY A 182 24.41 32.06 -21.64
C GLY A 182 24.95 32.33 -20.24
N ILE A 183 24.06 32.42 -19.23
CA ILE A 183 24.47 32.57 -17.82
C ILE A 183 25.28 31.36 -17.36
N HIS A 184 24.87 30.13 -17.72
CA HIS A 184 25.61 28.91 -17.36
C HIS A 184 27.02 28.90 -17.95
N CYS A 185 27.15 29.12 -19.26
CA CYS A 185 28.45 29.17 -19.94
C CYS A 185 29.33 30.31 -19.38
N PHE A 186 28.73 31.44 -19.03
CA PHE A 186 29.42 32.56 -18.41
C PHE A 186 29.92 32.22 -17.01
N ALA A 187 29.11 31.55 -16.18
CA ALA A 187 29.47 31.12 -14.85
C ALA A 187 30.61 30.09 -14.87
N GLU A 188 30.55 29.13 -15.79
CA GLU A 188 31.60 28.13 -16.02
C GLU A 188 32.93 28.80 -16.40
N ALA A 189 32.91 29.73 -17.35
CA ALA A 189 34.09 30.47 -17.80
C ALA A 189 34.76 31.28 -16.67
N HIS A 190 33.99 31.76 -15.70
CA HIS A 190 34.49 32.53 -14.55
C HIS A 190 34.64 31.70 -13.26
N SER A 191 34.52 30.36 -13.35
CA SER A 191 34.60 29.44 -12.19
C SER A 191 33.62 29.78 -11.05
N CYS A 192 32.46 30.33 -11.38
CA CYS A 192 31.39 30.66 -10.44
C CYS A 192 30.52 29.41 -10.16
N LYS A 193 31.07 28.45 -9.40
CA LYS A 193 30.49 27.11 -9.22
C LYS A 193 29.05 27.06 -8.71
N VAL A 194 28.65 28.00 -7.85
CA VAL A 194 27.28 28.06 -7.32
C VAL A 194 26.29 28.46 -8.42
N LEU A 195 26.61 29.51 -9.18
CA LEU A 195 25.78 29.99 -10.28
C LEU A 195 25.76 28.99 -11.44
N GLU A 196 26.89 28.35 -11.73
CA GLU A 196 27.03 27.27 -12.72
C GLU A 196 26.07 26.12 -12.42
N LYS A 197 26.03 25.64 -11.16
CA LYS A 197 25.09 24.59 -10.73
C LYS A 197 23.64 25.05 -10.83
N ARG A 198 23.30 26.22 -10.28
CA ARG A 198 21.93 26.77 -10.30
C ARG A 198 21.38 26.99 -11.71
N SER A 199 22.21 27.49 -12.61
CA SER A 199 21.84 27.70 -14.01
C SER A 199 21.67 26.40 -14.77
N MET A 200 22.51 25.39 -14.53
CA MET A 200 22.31 24.05 -15.09
C MET A 200 21.00 23.43 -14.58
N ASP A 201 20.73 23.49 -13.27
CA ASP A 201 19.48 22.98 -12.70
C ASP A 201 18.24 23.63 -13.36
N TYR A 202 18.29 24.95 -13.60
CA TYR A 202 17.23 25.69 -14.29
C TYR A 202 17.04 25.25 -15.75
N ILE A 203 18.14 25.07 -16.51
CA ILE A 203 18.11 24.57 -17.89
C ILE A 203 17.44 23.20 -17.95
N LEU A 204 17.80 22.32 -17.00
CA LEU A 204 17.26 20.96 -16.94
C LEU A 204 15.78 20.95 -16.54
N GLU A 205 15.36 21.79 -15.59
CA GLU A 205 13.98 21.89 -15.10
C GLU A 205 13.01 22.49 -16.14
N HIS A 206 13.46 23.49 -16.90
CA HIS A 206 12.66 24.22 -17.90
C HIS A 206 12.97 23.83 -19.34
N PHE A 207 13.58 22.64 -19.56
CA PHE A 207 14.08 22.22 -20.87
C PHE A 207 13.05 22.36 -21.99
N GLY A 208 11.77 22.06 -21.72
CA GLY A 208 10.68 22.12 -22.69
C GLY A 208 10.49 23.48 -23.40
N SER A 209 10.90 24.58 -22.78
CA SER A 209 10.92 25.91 -23.41
C SER A 209 12.32 26.31 -23.90
N VAL A 210 13.37 25.88 -23.19
CA VAL A 210 14.77 26.28 -23.44
C VAL A 210 15.30 25.75 -24.77
N TYR A 211 14.95 24.52 -25.18
CA TYR A 211 15.53 23.92 -26.39
C TYR A 211 15.16 24.67 -27.70
N GLN A 212 14.11 25.49 -27.66
CA GLN A 212 13.64 26.29 -28.80
C GLN A 212 14.38 27.63 -28.91
N GLN A 213 15.13 28.04 -27.89
CA GLN A 213 15.77 29.35 -27.82
C GLN A 213 17.09 29.39 -28.58
N GLU A 214 17.48 30.58 -29.04
CA GLU A 214 18.65 30.77 -29.89
C GLU A 214 19.97 30.38 -29.21
N GLU A 215 20.12 30.66 -27.91
CA GLU A 215 21.33 30.29 -27.16
C GLU A 215 21.54 28.77 -27.13
N PHE A 216 20.47 27.99 -26.93
CA PHE A 216 20.54 26.52 -26.96
C PHE A 216 20.92 25.98 -28.36
N LEU A 217 20.31 26.51 -29.41
CA LEU A 217 20.58 26.11 -30.80
C LEU A 217 22.02 26.45 -31.24
N SER A 218 22.70 27.35 -30.53
CA SER A 218 24.09 27.75 -30.78
C SER A 218 25.14 26.93 -30.03
N LEU A 219 24.72 25.96 -29.21
CA LEU A 219 25.63 25.15 -28.39
C LEU A 219 26.58 24.28 -29.21
N CYS A 220 27.78 24.07 -28.70
CA CYS A 220 28.71 23.08 -29.23
C CYS A 220 28.25 21.66 -28.90
N VAL A 221 28.75 20.67 -29.65
CA VAL A 221 28.38 19.25 -29.49
C VAL A 221 28.58 18.77 -28.06
N ASP A 222 29.70 19.12 -27.43
CA ASP A 222 30.04 18.63 -26.08
C ASP A 222 29.06 19.14 -25.02
N LYS A 223 28.74 20.45 -25.05
CA LYS A 223 27.78 21.05 -24.10
C LYS A 223 26.35 20.59 -24.37
N LEU A 224 25.97 20.37 -25.64
CA LEU A 224 24.68 19.77 -25.97
C LEU A 224 24.56 18.35 -25.39
N THR A 225 25.59 17.51 -25.59
CA THR A 225 25.60 16.13 -25.06
C THR A 225 25.57 16.08 -23.53
N GLU A 226 26.20 17.04 -22.87
CA GLU A 226 26.15 17.19 -21.40
C GLU A 226 24.72 17.44 -20.91
N ILE A 227 23.98 18.34 -21.57
CA ILE A 227 22.60 18.67 -21.19
C ILE A 227 21.64 17.51 -21.51
N ILE A 228 21.62 17.02 -22.76
CA ILE A 228 20.66 15.97 -23.17
C ILE A 228 20.96 14.61 -22.54
N GLY A 229 22.21 14.35 -22.16
CA GLY A 229 22.62 13.13 -21.47
C GLY A 229 22.21 13.08 -19.99
N SER A 230 21.86 14.22 -19.39
CA SER A 230 21.58 14.32 -17.96
C SER A 230 20.35 13.52 -17.50
N ASP A 231 20.48 12.75 -16.42
CA ASP A 231 19.39 12.04 -15.75
C ASP A 231 18.33 12.96 -15.15
N HIS A 232 18.70 14.22 -14.86
CA HIS A 232 17.84 15.23 -14.23
C HIS A 232 17.07 16.07 -15.25
N LEU A 233 17.24 15.82 -16.55
CA LEU A 233 16.53 16.55 -17.61
C LEU A 233 15.01 16.35 -17.49
N ASN A 234 14.28 17.44 -17.32
CA ASN A 234 12.83 17.41 -17.10
C ASN A 234 12.07 17.39 -18.43
N VAL A 235 11.79 16.19 -18.92
CA VAL A 235 10.97 15.97 -20.12
C VAL A 235 9.85 14.95 -19.87
N PRO A 236 8.67 15.14 -20.50
CA PRO A 236 7.59 14.19 -20.36
C PRO A 236 7.86 12.89 -21.11
N LYS A 237 8.60 12.95 -22.24
CA LYS A 237 8.98 11.79 -23.05
C LYS A 237 10.27 12.06 -23.82
N GLU A 238 10.95 10.99 -24.23
CA GLU A 238 12.23 11.09 -24.96
C GLU A 238 12.11 11.57 -26.40
N GLU A 239 10.92 11.50 -26.99
CA GLU A 239 10.66 12.12 -28.30
C GLU A 239 10.99 13.62 -28.30
N MET A 240 10.76 14.33 -27.18
CA MET A 240 11.07 15.76 -27.06
C MET A 240 12.59 16.04 -27.11
N VAL A 241 13.41 15.16 -26.54
CA VAL A 241 14.87 15.29 -26.57
C VAL A 241 15.39 15.03 -27.99
N PHE A 242 14.78 14.06 -28.68
CA PHE A 242 15.06 13.82 -30.09
C PHE A 242 14.69 15.01 -30.98
N GLU A 243 13.53 15.61 -30.76
CA GLU A 243 13.09 16.83 -31.47
C GLU A 243 14.04 18.01 -31.22
N ALA A 244 14.50 18.20 -29.99
CA ALA A 244 15.50 19.22 -29.64
C ALA A 244 16.82 19.00 -30.40
N ALA A 245 17.32 17.76 -30.45
CA ALA A 245 18.54 17.41 -31.20
C ALA A 245 18.37 17.67 -32.70
N MET A 246 17.19 17.40 -33.27
CA MET A 246 16.89 17.68 -34.67
C MET A 246 16.79 19.17 -34.98
N LEU A 247 16.20 19.98 -34.09
CA LEU A 247 16.15 21.43 -34.25
C LEU A 247 17.54 22.05 -34.21
N TRP A 248 18.39 21.61 -33.29
CA TRP A 248 19.81 22.01 -33.24
C TRP A 248 20.55 21.62 -34.52
N LEU A 249 20.36 20.38 -35.02
CA LEU A 249 21.02 19.90 -36.24
C LEU A 249 20.60 20.71 -37.48
N ASN A 250 19.32 21.08 -37.57
CA ASN A 250 18.80 21.89 -38.68
C ASN A 250 19.38 23.30 -38.71
N LYS A 251 19.72 23.88 -37.54
CA LYS A 251 20.38 25.19 -37.45
C LYS A 251 21.85 25.13 -37.84
N CYS A 252 22.52 23.99 -37.60
CA CYS A 252 23.94 23.78 -37.90
C CYS A 252 24.21 22.54 -38.79
N PRO A 253 23.90 22.60 -40.10
CA PRO A 253 24.04 21.44 -41.01
C PRO A 253 25.47 20.92 -41.17
N SER A 254 26.48 21.73 -40.86
CA SER A 254 27.90 21.35 -40.89
C SER A 254 28.26 20.26 -39.87
N LEU A 255 27.43 20.06 -38.83
CA LEU A 255 27.67 19.11 -37.75
C LEU A 255 26.99 17.74 -37.97
N ARG A 256 26.44 17.49 -39.18
CA ARG A 256 25.78 16.23 -39.58
C ARG A 256 26.62 14.99 -39.28
N GLN A 257 27.94 15.07 -39.46
CA GLN A 257 28.85 13.95 -39.21
C GLN A 257 28.99 13.60 -37.73
N SER A 258 28.75 14.55 -36.82
CA SER A 258 28.85 14.36 -35.37
C SER A 258 27.52 13.94 -34.72
N PHE A 259 26.47 13.72 -35.52
CA PHE A 259 25.14 13.39 -35.01
C PHE A 259 25.08 12.03 -34.28
N GLU A 260 25.95 11.07 -34.64
CA GLU A 260 26.06 9.80 -33.91
C GLU A 260 26.31 10.02 -32.41
N LYS A 261 27.24 10.94 -32.07
CA LYS A 261 27.58 11.28 -30.68
C LYS A 261 26.39 11.91 -29.95
N VAL A 262 25.59 12.72 -30.64
CA VAL A 262 24.37 13.32 -30.06
C VAL A 262 23.30 12.25 -29.83
N LEU A 263 23.08 11.39 -30.82
CA LEU A 263 22.08 10.31 -30.78
C LEU A 263 22.38 9.27 -29.68
N GLU A 264 23.66 9.01 -29.39
CA GLU A 264 24.10 8.15 -28.30
C GLU A 264 23.63 8.64 -26.92
N HIS A 265 23.42 9.94 -26.73
CA HIS A 265 22.96 10.51 -25.47
C HIS A 265 21.43 10.59 -25.37
N ILE A 266 20.71 10.10 -26.38
CA ILE A 266 19.25 9.99 -26.42
C ILE A 266 18.84 8.56 -26.08
N ARG A 267 17.85 8.41 -25.19
CA ARG A 267 17.39 7.10 -24.68
C ARG A 267 16.43 6.43 -25.64
N LEU A 268 16.93 6.06 -26.82
CA LEU A 268 16.16 5.40 -27.88
C LEU A 268 15.34 4.17 -27.43
N PRO A 269 15.81 3.31 -26.50
CA PRO A 269 15.01 2.18 -26.00
C PRO A 269 13.70 2.57 -25.29
N LEU A 270 13.53 3.85 -24.93
CA LEU A 270 12.36 4.39 -24.24
C LEU A 270 11.43 5.20 -25.16
N ILE A 271 11.80 5.35 -26.43
CA ILE A 271 10.97 6.00 -27.45
C ILE A 271 9.92 5.00 -27.94
N SER A 272 8.73 5.50 -28.29
CA SER A 272 7.67 4.69 -28.88
C SER A 272 8.18 3.91 -30.12
N PRO A 273 7.88 2.60 -30.24
CA PRO A 273 8.27 1.80 -31.40
C PRO A 273 7.83 2.41 -32.73
N TYR A 274 6.64 3.02 -32.76
CA TYR A 274 6.10 3.70 -33.95
C TYR A 274 6.95 4.91 -34.33
N TYR A 275 7.34 5.73 -33.35
CA TYR A 275 8.15 6.93 -33.60
C TYR A 275 9.58 6.56 -34.03
N LEU A 276 10.16 5.53 -33.39
CA LEU A 276 11.48 5.01 -33.73
C LEU A 276 11.54 4.51 -35.19
N HIS A 277 10.52 3.77 -35.63
CA HIS A 277 10.47 3.22 -36.99
C HIS A 277 10.06 4.25 -38.05
N ASP A 278 8.97 4.99 -37.82
CA ASP A 278 8.38 5.85 -38.86
C ASP A 278 9.12 7.18 -39.00
N VAL A 279 9.69 7.70 -37.91
CA VAL A 279 10.34 9.02 -37.87
C VAL A 279 11.85 8.89 -37.81
N ILE A 280 12.41 8.22 -36.82
CA ILE A 280 13.87 8.25 -36.58
C ILE A 280 14.62 7.47 -37.66
N GLU A 281 14.22 6.24 -37.94
CA GLU A 281 14.86 5.39 -38.95
C GLU A 281 14.66 5.91 -40.38
N SER A 282 13.62 6.70 -40.63
CA SER A 282 13.34 7.25 -41.96
C SER A 282 14.24 8.44 -42.35
N LEU A 283 14.93 9.07 -41.39
CA LEU A 283 15.80 10.23 -41.61
C LEU A 283 17.10 9.89 -42.37
N ASP A 284 17.46 10.72 -43.34
CA ASP A 284 18.66 10.51 -44.16
C ASP A 284 19.95 10.49 -43.34
N VAL A 285 20.07 11.37 -42.34
CA VAL A 285 21.23 11.42 -41.41
C VAL A 285 21.46 10.09 -40.69
N VAL A 286 20.37 9.38 -40.39
CA VAL A 286 20.38 8.11 -39.68
C VAL A 286 20.63 6.95 -40.64
N LYS A 287 20.08 6.99 -41.86
CA LYS A 287 20.32 5.96 -42.90
C LYS A 287 21.75 5.97 -43.42
N GLU A 288 22.35 7.15 -43.56
CA GLU A 288 23.71 7.32 -44.08
C GLU A 288 24.80 6.96 -43.06
N ASN A 289 24.48 6.98 -41.76
CA ASN A 289 25.44 6.70 -40.68
C ASN A 289 25.24 5.30 -40.06
N GLN A 290 26.25 4.45 -40.21
CA GLN A 290 26.23 3.06 -39.72
C GLN A 290 26.21 2.96 -38.17
N GLY A 291 26.78 3.94 -37.47
CA GLY A 291 26.72 4.05 -36.01
C GLY A 291 25.31 4.29 -35.50
N CYS A 292 24.58 5.24 -36.11
CA CYS A 292 23.17 5.50 -35.79
C CYS A 292 22.28 4.26 -35.99
N GLN A 293 22.52 3.48 -37.06
CA GLN A 293 21.79 2.24 -37.32
C GLN A 293 21.99 1.17 -36.24
N ARG A 294 23.21 1.08 -35.67
CA ARG A 294 23.48 0.17 -34.54
C ARG A 294 22.67 0.57 -33.30
N LEU A 295 22.64 1.87 -32.98
CA LEU A 295 21.89 2.38 -31.83
C LEU A 295 20.39 2.12 -31.94
N ILE A 296 19.82 2.19 -33.16
CA ILE A 296 18.40 1.89 -33.42
C ILE A 296 18.13 0.39 -33.33
N SER A 297 19.03 -0.44 -33.86
CA SER A 297 18.90 -1.90 -33.79
C SER A 297 18.87 -2.37 -32.34
N GLU A 298 19.77 -1.85 -31.50
CA GLU A 298 19.77 -2.12 -30.06
C GLU A 298 18.47 -1.70 -29.37
N ALA A 299 17.96 -0.50 -29.68
CA ALA A 299 16.69 -0.04 -29.13
C ALA A 299 15.51 -0.93 -29.55
N LYS A 300 15.49 -1.42 -30.80
CA LYS A 300 14.48 -2.38 -31.28
C LYS A 300 14.57 -3.71 -30.55
N ASP A 301 15.77 -4.25 -30.35
CA ASP A 301 15.97 -5.50 -29.63
C ASP A 301 15.46 -5.40 -28.18
N TYR A 302 15.75 -4.28 -27.49
CA TYR A 302 15.23 -4.00 -26.14
C TYR A 302 13.69 -3.90 -26.09
N LEU A 303 13.07 -3.31 -27.11
CA LEU A 303 11.61 -3.16 -27.21
C LEU A 303 10.90 -4.47 -27.55
N LEU A 304 11.52 -5.33 -28.38
CA LEU A 304 10.97 -6.61 -28.85
C LEU A 304 11.15 -7.73 -27.82
N LEU A 305 12.32 -7.81 -27.16
CA LEU A 305 12.71 -8.92 -26.28
C LEU A 305 12.44 -8.59 -24.80
N LYS A 306 11.15 -8.45 -24.43
CA LYS A 306 10.73 -8.05 -23.07
C LYS A 306 11.30 -8.93 -21.97
N ASP A 307 11.31 -10.24 -22.18
CA ASP A 307 11.76 -11.24 -21.20
C ASP A 307 13.30 -11.26 -21.03
N ARG A 308 14.03 -10.58 -21.93
CA ARG A 308 15.50 -10.47 -21.91
C ARG A 308 15.99 -9.05 -21.67
N ARG A 309 15.11 -8.14 -21.22
CA ARG A 309 15.50 -6.75 -20.93
C ARG A 309 16.62 -6.63 -19.90
N GLY A 310 16.68 -7.55 -18.93
CA GLY A 310 17.78 -7.62 -17.97
C GLY A 310 19.15 -7.90 -18.62
N GLU A 311 19.17 -8.66 -19.73
CA GLU A 311 20.41 -8.95 -20.49
C GLU A 311 20.77 -7.83 -21.47
N LEU A 312 19.76 -7.08 -21.92
CA LEU A 312 19.88 -5.97 -22.88
C LEU A 312 19.96 -4.61 -22.19
N TYR A 313 20.18 -4.59 -20.88
CA TYR A 313 20.23 -3.36 -20.11
C TYR A 313 21.47 -2.54 -20.47
N CYS A 314 21.26 -1.25 -20.70
CA CYS A 314 22.33 -0.28 -20.91
C CYS A 314 21.92 1.06 -20.28
N PRO A 315 22.87 2.00 -20.05
CA PRO A 315 22.53 3.32 -19.48
C PRO A 315 21.42 4.06 -20.25
N ARG A 316 21.25 3.79 -21.55
CA ARG A 316 20.18 4.37 -22.40
C ARG A 316 18.81 3.71 -22.22
N ALA A 317 18.73 2.57 -21.56
CA ALA A 317 17.48 1.89 -21.21
C ALA A 317 16.91 2.35 -19.86
N ARG A 318 17.63 3.21 -19.12
CA ARG A 318 17.20 3.76 -17.83
C ARG A 318 16.29 4.98 -18.04
N PRO A 319 15.05 5.00 -17.56
CA PRO A 319 14.18 6.18 -17.69
C PRO A 319 14.69 7.44 -16.99
N ARG A 320 14.32 8.61 -17.52
CA ARG A 320 14.61 9.90 -16.86
C ARG A 320 13.73 10.06 -15.64
N ARG A 321 14.23 10.76 -14.62
CA ARG A 321 13.50 10.99 -13.36
C ARG A 321 12.15 11.68 -13.57
N SER A 322 12.04 12.55 -14.58
CA SER A 322 10.83 13.27 -14.94
C SER A 322 9.71 12.42 -15.56
N THR A 323 10.01 11.18 -15.97
CA THR A 323 9.03 10.31 -16.66
C THR A 323 8.12 9.52 -15.71
N GLY A 324 8.16 9.82 -14.41
CA GLY A 324 7.30 9.20 -13.39
C GLY A 324 7.78 7.84 -12.88
N THR A 325 9.00 7.43 -13.26
CA THR A 325 9.69 6.26 -12.71
C THR A 325 10.57 6.68 -11.53
N ALA A 326 10.31 6.12 -10.35
CA ALA A 326 11.09 6.36 -9.13
C ALA A 326 12.01 5.18 -8.81
N GLU A 327 13.20 5.47 -8.30
CA GLU A 327 14.01 4.46 -7.62
C GLU A 327 13.38 4.19 -6.25
N VAL A 328 13.12 2.92 -5.97
CA VAL A 328 12.50 2.48 -4.72
C VAL A 328 13.46 1.59 -3.96
N ILE A 329 13.35 1.62 -2.63
CA ILE A 329 14.04 0.70 -1.73
C ILE A 329 13.12 -0.49 -1.53
N VAL A 330 13.59 -1.70 -1.81
CA VAL A 330 12.81 -2.93 -1.59
C VAL A 330 13.29 -3.62 -0.32
N THR A 331 12.38 -3.85 0.62
CA THR A 331 12.62 -4.68 1.81
C THR A 331 12.00 -6.05 1.60
N VAL A 332 12.75 -7.11 1.90
CA VAL A 332 12.35 -8.50 1.68
C VAL A 332 12.49 -9.28 2.97
N GLY A 333 11.45 -10.03 3.35
CA GLY A 333 11.46 -10.92 4.51
C GLY A 333 11.89 -10.21 5.81
N GLY A 334 12.71 -10.91 6.60
CA GLY A 334 13.25 -10.40 7.85
C GLY A 334 12.53 -10.97 9.07
N GLU A 335 12.73 -10.34 10.22
CA GLU A 335 12.14 -10.72 11.50
C GLU A 335 11.55 -9.48 12.16
N ASP A 336 10.34 -9.61 12.68
CA ASP A 336 9.62 -8.56 13.41
C ASP A 336 8.96 -9.20 14.63
N ASP A 337 9.29 -8.72 15.83
CA ASP A 337 8.85 -9.28 17.12
C ASP A 337 8.96 -10.82 17.20
N LYS A 338 10.11 -11.37 16.77
CA LYS A 338 10.41 -12.83 16.73
C LYS A 338 9.58 -13.62 15.73
N VAL A 339 8.87 -12.93 14.82
CA VAL A 339 8.15 -13.54 13.70
C VAL A 339 8.95 -13.35 12.43
N VAL A 340 9.32 -14.46 11.80
CA VAL A 340 9.97 -14.46 10.50
C VAL A 340 8.94 -14.10 9.41
N LEU A 341 9.28 -13.14 8.56
CA LEU A 341 8.37 -12.54 7.58
C LEU A 341 8.57 -13.13 6.16
N ARG A 342 7.49 -13.08 5.37
CA ARG A 342 7.50 -13.33 3.91
C ARG A 342 7.23 -12.08 3.07
N SER A 343 7.01 -10.94 3.73
CA SER A 343 6.58 -9.71 3.09
C SER A 343 7.67 -9.14 2.19
N VAL A 344 7.24 -8.51 1.11
CA VAL A 344 8.10 -7.81 0.16
C VAL A 344 7.46 -6.45 -0.08
N GLU A 345 8.16 -5.39 0.27
CA GLU A 345 7.61 -4.05 0.32
C GLU A 345 8.58 -3.09 -0.38
N SER A 346 8.06 -2.20 -1.22
CA SER A 346 8.83 -1.13 -1.84
C SER A 346 8.50 0.21 -1.20
N PHE A 347 9.54 0.93 -0.79
CA PHE A 347 9.49 2.27 -0.26
C PHE A 347 10.00 3.26 -1.32
N ASP A 348 9.19 4.26 -1.66
CA ASP A 348 9.59 5.37 -2.53
C ASP A 348 10.11 6.54 -1.67
N PRO A 349 11.43 6.85 -1.70
CA PRO A 349 12.01 7.92 -0.89
C PRO A 349 11.59 9.34 -1.31
N LEU A 350 11.02 9.52 -2.52
CA LEU A 350 10.57 10.83 -3.00
C LEU A 350 9.16 11.15 -2.51
N THR A 351 8.26 10.18 -2.58
CA THR A 351 6.86 10.35 -2.14
C THR A 351 6.62 9.94 -0.68
N ASN A 352 7.61 9.28 -0.06
CA ASN A 352 7.52 8.70 1.28
C ASN A 352 6.34 7.72 1.40
N GLN A 353 6.10 6.93 0.34
CA GLN A 353 5.01 5.96 0.26
C GLN A 353 5.55 4.53 0.25
N TRP A 354 4.79 3.63 0.87
CA TRP A 354 5.05 2.20 0.86
C TRP A 354 4.05 1.50 -0.06
N LYS A 355 4.52 0.47 -0.76
CA LYS A 355 3.71 -0.40 -1.61
C LYS A 355 4.09 -1.86 -1.41
N ASN A 356 3.09 -2.72 -1.31
CA ASN A 356 3.31 -4.17 -1.27
C ASN A 356 3.65 -4.71 -2.67
N LEU A 357 4.63 -5.59 -2.73
CA LEU A 357 5.01 -6.39 -3.89
C LEU A 357 4.67 -7.87 -3.62
N ALA A 358 4.87 -8.74 -4.60
CA ALA A 358 4.65 -10.17 -4.45
C ALA A 358 5.48 -10.73 -3.31
N CYS A 359 4.78 -11.33 -2.35
CA CYS A 359 5.39 -11.98 -1.19
C CYS A 359 6.26 -13.17 -1.63
N LEU A 360 7.26 -13.47 -0.80
CA LEU A 360 7.97 -14.73 -0.93
C LEU A 360 7.01 -15.92 -0.68
N PRO A 361 7.23 -17.07 -1.34
CA PRO A 361 6.43 -18.27 -1.10
C PRO A 361 6.64 -18.87 0.30
N PHE A 362 7.67 -18.42 1.03
CA PHE A 362 8.04 -18.84 2.38
C PHE A 362 8.49 -17.63 3.22
N ALA A 363 8.52 -17.80 4.54
CA ALA A 363 9.08 -16.83 5.46
C ALA A 363 10.58 -17.07 5.65
N VAL A 364 11.41 -16.02 5.62
CA VAL A 364 12.87 -16.13 5.77
C VAL A 364 13.48 -14.90 6.45
N SER A 365 14.40 -15.12 7.39
CA SER A 365 15.22 -14.06 8.01
C SER A 365 16.71 -14.33 7.76
N LYS A 366 17.58 -13.38 8.10
CA LYS A 366 19.06 -13.53 8.01
C LYS A 366 19.59 -13.99 6.63
N HIS A 367 18.84 -13.71 5.56
CA HIS A 367 19.21 -14.05 4.20
C HIS A 367 20.11 -12.99 3.58
N GLY A 368 20.79 -13.34 2.50
CA GLY A 368 21.52 -12.41 1.67
C GLY A 368 20.59 -11.81 0.61
N LEU A 369 20.68 -10.51 0.39
CA LEU A 369 19.89 -9.80 -0.62
C LEU A 369 20.80 -8.92 -1.47
N VAL A 370 20.67 -9.02 -2.79
CA VAL A 370 21.45 -8.20 -3.72
C VAL A 370 20.64 -7.79 -4.94
N VAL A 371 20.90 -6.57 -5.42
CA VAL A 371 20.26 -6.03 -6.62
C VAL A 371 21.21 -6.22 -7.81
N SER A 372 20.70 -6.84 -8.87
CA SER A 372 21.20 -6.71 -10.25
C SER A 372 20.44 -5.57 -10.90
N ASP A 373 21.06 -4.78 -11.77
CA ASP A 373 20.50 -3.59 -12.44
C ASP A 373 18.95 -3.51 -12.56
N SER A 374 18.27 -4.59 -12.98
CA SER A 374 16.80 -4.67 -13.04
C SER A 374 16.13 -5.80 -12.26
N THR A 375 16.85 -6.62 -11.48
CA THR A 375 16.30 -7.79 -10.77
C THR A 375 16.91 -7.95 -9.38
N LEU A 376 16.15 -8.48 -8.44
CA LEU A 376 16.59 -8.69 -7.06
C LEU A 376 16.87 -10.17 -6.83
N HIS A 377 17.99 -10.50 -6.20
CA HIS A 377 18.39 -11.87 -5.89
C HIS A 377 18.46 -12.06 -4.37
N LEU A 378 17.78 -13.09 -3.90
CA LEU A 378 17.81 -13.56 -2.52
C LEU A 378 18.51 -14.91 -2.48
N ALA A 379 19.43 -15.10 -1.54
CA ALA A 379 20.10 -16.39 -1.34
C ALA A 379 20.28 -16.70 0.14
N GLY A 380 20.05 -17.97 0.50
CA GLY A 380 20.19 -18.46 1.87
C GLY A 380 19.17 -17.88 2.84
N GLY A 381 19.54 -17.82 4.11
CA GLY A 381 18.70 -17.38 5.21
C GLY A 381 18.33 -18.48 6.18
N GLU A 382 17.50 -18.13 7.15
CA GLU A 382 16.99 -19.01 8.19
C GLU A 382 15.47 -19.08 8.10
N PHE A 383 14.94 -20.29 8.07
CA PHE A 383 13.50 -20.55 8.10
C PHE A 383 12.95 -20.43 9.53
N PRO A 384 11.62 -20.35 9.72
CA PRO A 384 11.02 -20.25 11.05
C PRO A 384 11.34 -21.41 12.02
N ASP A 385 11.79 -22.55 11.49
CA ASP A 385 12.23 -23.71 12.28
C ASP A 385 13.71 -23.63 12.71
N GLY A 386 14.41 -22.54 12.35
CA GLY A 386 15.82 -22.31 12.64
C GLY A 386 16.78 -22.99 11.65
N SER A 387 16.27 -23.65 10.60
CA SER A 387 17.13 -24.30 9.60
C SER A 387 17.70 -23.30 8.60
N ALA A 388 18.99 -23.45 8.28
CA ALA A 388 19.66 -22.66 7.25
C ALA A 388 19.23 -23.12 5.84
N SER A 389 19.04 -22.17 4.93
CA SER A 389 18.63 -22.43 3.56
C SER A 389 19.81 -22.40 2.58
N ARG A 390 19.70 -23.20 1.50
CA ARG A 390 20.58 -23.14 0.33
C ARG A 390 19.91 -22.52 -0.89
N GLU A 391 18.64 -22.15 -0.76
CA GLU A 391 17.82 -21.74 -1.91
C GLU A 391 18.26 -20.36 -2.42
N MET A 392 18.08 -20.16 -3.72
CA MET A 392 18.28 -18.87 -4.39
C MET A 392 17.02 -18.52 -5.17
N TRP A 393 16.57 -17.29 -5.02
CA TRP A 393 15.36 -16.77 -5.62
C TRP A 393 15.63 -15.44 -6.31
N ARG A 394 15.03 -15.25 -7.48
CA ARG A 394 15.11 -14.01 -8.24
C ARG A 394 13.74 -13.38 -8.34
N TYR A 395 13.61 -12.14 -7.93
CA TYR A 395 12.39 -11.36 -8.11
C TYR A 395 12.45 -10.60 -9.43
N ASP A 396 11.42 -10.80 -10.25
CA ASP A 396 11.21 -10.09 -11.51
C ASP A 396 10.19 -8.95 -11.30
N PRO A 397 10.63 -7.68 -11.30
CA PRO A 397 9.74 -6.55 -11.09
C PRO A 397 8.79 -6.28 -12.26
N CYS A 398 9.04 -6.83 -13.46
CA CYS A 398 8.14 -6.67 -14.61
C CYS A 398 6.87 -7.50 -14.44
N PHE A 399 6.98 -8.67 -13.81
CA PHE A 399 5.87 -9.61 -13.61
C PHE A 399 5.39 -9.70 -12.15
N ASP A 400 6.03 -8.96 -11.23
CA ASP A 400 5.73 -9.00 -9.80
C ASP A 400 5.70 -10.45 -9.29
N SER A 401 6.81 -11.17 -9.51
CA SER A 401 6.89 -12.61 -9.19
C SER A 401 8.30 -13.06 -8.83
N TRP A 402 8.36 -14.09 -7.97
CA TRP A 402 9.61 -14.75 -7.56
C TRP A 402 9.84 -16.02 -8.36
N ILE A 403 11.06 -16.20 -8.84
CA ILE A 403 11.50 -17.33 -9.65
C ILE A 403 12.60 -18.07 -8.89
N GLU A 404 12.44 -19.37 -8.73
CA GLU A 404 13.44 -20.24 -8.11
C GLU A 404 14.65 -20.40 -9.05
N MET A 405 15.86 -20.24 -8.50
CA MET A 405 17.13 -20.38 -9.21
C MET A 405 17.91 -21.59 -8.67
N ALA A 406 19.07 -21.90 -9.26
CA ALA A 406 19.86 -23.01 -8.76
C ALA A 406 20.31 -22.78 -7.31
N PRO A 407 20.19 -23.79 -6.43
CA PRO A 407 20.57 -23.66 -5.02
C PRO A 407 22.10 -23.64 -4.86
N MET A 408 22.57 -22.99 -3.78
CA MET A 408 23.95 -23.06 -3.31
C MET A 408 24.36 -24.50 -2.99
N ASN A 409 25.66 -24.76 -3.00
CA ASN A 409 26.21 -26.07 -2.62
C ASN A 409 26.06 -26.33 -1.13
N VAL A 410 26.13 -25.27 -0.31
CA VAL A 410 26.03 -25.32 1.15
C VAL A 410 24.89 -24.42 1.65
N ALA A 411 24.19 -24.83 2.71
CA ALA A 411 23.17 -24.02 3.35
C ALA A 411 23.80 -22.93 4.22
N ARG A 412 23.29 -21.69 4.14
CA ARG A 412 23.89 -20.53 4.79
C ARG A 412 22.81 -19.60 5.36
N SER A 413 22.83 -19.34 6.67
CA SER A 413 22.21 -18.15 7.27
C SER A 413 23.29 -17.13 7.67
N GLU A 414 22.91 -15.87 7.87
CA GLU A 414 23.85 -14.80 8.27
C GLU A 414 25.07 -14.65 7.32
N LEU A 415 24.87 -14.92 6.04
CA LEU A 415 25.89 -14.78 5.01
C LEU A 415 26.02 -13.34 4.51
N GLY A 416 27.20 -13.00 4.00
CA GLY A 416 27.37 -11.83 3.14
C GLY A 416 27.03 -12.19 1.69
N LEU A 417 26.12 -11.44 1.05
CA LEU A 417 25.81 -11.60 -0.36
C LEU A 417 26.14 -10.31 -1.12
N VAL A 418 26.86 -10.44 -2.24
CA VAL A 418 27.31 -9.29 -3.02
C VAL A 418 27.34 -9.59 -4.51
N MET A 419 27.06 -8.59 -5.33
CA MET A 419 27.15 -8.67 -6.77
C MET A 419 28.45 -8.03 -7.22
N LEU A 420 29.25 -8.78 -7.97
CA LEU A 420 30.51 -8.31 -8.53
C LEU A 420 30.61 -8.76 -9.98
N ASP A 421 30.76 -7.80 -10.88
CA ASP A 421 30.92 -8.00 -12.34
C ASP A 421 29.85 -8.94 -12.95
N GLY A 422 28.61 -8.87 -12.45
CA GLY A 422 27.48 -9.69 -12.93
C GLY A 422 27.39 -11.09 -12.32
N PHE A 423 28.23 -11.43 -11.36
CA PHE A 423 28.18 -12.69 -10.61
C PHE A 423 27.74 -12.41 -9.16
N VAL A 424 27.05 -13.38 -8.54
CA VAL A 424 26.63 -13.26 -7.13
C VAL A 424 27.58 -14.08 -6.26
N TYR A 425 28.20 -13.45 -5.27
CA TYR A 425 29.11 -14.10 -4.33
C TYR A 425 28.44 -14.25 -2.96
N ALA A 426 28.39 -15.47 -2.46
CA ALA A 426 27.97 -15.82 -1.10
C ALA A 426 29.20 -16.09 -0.23
N VAL A 427 29.40 -15.26 0.80
CA VAL A 427 30.60 -15.24 1.64
C VAL A 427 30.24 -15.64 3.07
N GLY A 428 30.88 -16.69 3.59
CA GLY A 428 30.74 -17.13 4.97
C GLY A 428 29.30 -17.56 5.33
N GLY A 429 28.91 -17.33 6.58
CA GLY A 429 27.60 -17.68 7.12
C GLY A 429 27.63 -18.87 8.07
N TRP A 430 26.44 -19.30 8.49
CA TRP A 430 26.20 -20.38 9.44
C TRP A 430 25.44 -21.53 8.76
N GLU A 431 25.99 -22.75 8.83
CA GLU A 431 25.38 -23.95 8.25
C GLU A 431 24.46 -24.70 9.24
N GLY A 432 24.13 -24.09 10.38
CA GLY A 432 23.37 -24.73 11.47
C GLY A 432 24.26 -25.41 12.52
N ARG A 433 25.51 -25.77 12.19
CA ARG A 433 26.46 -26.40 13.14
C ARG A 433 27.80 -25.67 13.26
N SER A 434 28.27 -25.05 12.19
CA SER A 434 29.56 -24.38 12.14
C SER A 434 29.50 -23.13 11.27
N ARG A 435 30.40 -22.18 11.55
CA ARG A 435 30.68 -21.04 10.70
C ARG A 435 31.41 -21.51 9.45
N LEU A 436 31.19 -20.80 8.34
CA LEU A 436 31.79 -21.11 7.06
C LEU A 436 32.88 -20.09 6.71
N ASP A 437 34.00 -20.58 6.18
CA ASP A 437 35.05 -19.81 5.50
C ASP A 437 34.91 -19.88 3.97
N SER A 438 34.14 -20.84 3.47
CA SER A 438 33.90 -21.02 2.05
C SER A 438 33.17 -19.85 1.41
N VAL A 439 33.54 -19.57 0.17
CA VAL A 439 32.90 -18.58 -0.70
C VAL A 439 32.39 -19.28 -1.95
N GLU A 440 31.17 -18.97 -2.34
CA GLU A 440 30.55 -19.50 -3.56
C GLU A 440 30.21 -18.37 -4.53
N CYS A 441 30.40 -18.61 -5.81
CA CYS A 441 30.10 -17.70 -6.90
C CYS A 441 29.02 -18.32 -7.79
N TYR A 442 27.90 -17.62 -7.92
CA TYR A 442 26.82 -17.94 -8.84
C TYR A 442 27.05 -17.25 -10.17
N ASN A 443 26.98 -18.02 -11.24
CA ASN A 443 26.95 -17.52 -12.60
C ASN A 443 25.51 -17.51 -13.13
N PRO A 444 24.89 -16.32 -13.32
CA PRO A 444 23.52 -16.22 -13.84
C PRO A 444 23.33 -16.84 -15.23
N HIS A 445 24.37 -16.86 -16.07
CA HIS A 445 24.28 -17.38 -17.44
C HIS A 445 24.20 -18.91 -17.48
N THR A 446 24.89 -19.59 -16.56
CA THR A 446 24.89 -21.05 -16.46
C THR A 446 23.92 -21.56 -15.39
N ASN A 447 23.32 -20.67 -14.61
CA ASN A 447 22.50 -20.98 -13.45
C ASN A 447 23.17 -22.03 -12.54
N CYS A 448 24.43 -21.79 -12.15
CA CYS A 448 25.21 -22.74 -11.35
C CYS A 448 26.09 -22.00 -10.33
N TRP A 449 26.27 -22.62 -9.16
CA TRP A 449 27.18 -22.17 -8.12
C TRP A 449 28.51 -22.93 -8.18
N GLN A 450 29.62 -22.22 -7.96
CA GLN A 450 30.97 -22.78 -7.89
C GLN A 450 31.72 -22.23 -6.69
N PHE A 451 32.54 -23.06 -6.04
CA PHE A 451 33.41 -22.60 -4.97
C PHE A 451 34.53 -21.72 -5.51
N THR A 452 34.87 -20.67 -4.76
CA THR A 452 36.04 -19.82 -4.97
C THR A 452 36.99 -19.89 -3.77
N GLU A 453 38.08 -19.14 -3.81
CA GLU A 453 39.02 -19.05 -2.71
C GLU A 453 38.33 -18.64 -1.41
N SER A 454 38.60 -19.39 -0.33
CA SER A 454 37.97 -19.20 0.98
C SER A 454 38.54 -17.97 1.69
N VAL A 455 37.72 -17.34 2.52
CA VAL A 455 38.19 -16.26 3.40
C VAL A 455 39.14 -16.83 4.47
N LYS A 456 40.00 -15.97 5.04
CA LYS A 456 41.04 -16.42 5.98
C LYS A 456 40.49 -17.09 7.25
N MET A 457 39.28 -16.72 7.66
CA MET A 457 38.63 -17.22 8.87
C MET A 457 37.14 -17.43 8.63
N ALA A 458 36.59 -18.47 9.24
CA ALA A 458 35.16 -18.74 9.19
C ALA A 458 34.39 -17.64 9.93
N VAL A 459 33.38 -17.06 9.28
CA VAL A 459 32.74 -15.81 9.72
C VAL A 459 31.22 -15.84 9.53
N THR A 460 30.48 -15.27 10.48
CA THR A 460 29.03 -15.04 10.39
C THR A 460 28.70 -13.55 10.47
N SER A 461 27.61 -13.13 9.81
CA SER A 461 27.21 -11.73 9.71
C SER A 461 28.34 -10.77 9.24
N PRO A 462 29.15 -11.11 8.20
CA PRO A 462 30.16 -10.20 7.67
C PRO A 462 29.51 -9.06 6.87
N ALA A 463 30.12 -7.88 6.89
CA ALA A 463 29.72 -6.79 6.01
C ALA A 463 30.49 -6.91 4.69
N VAL A 464 29.78 -7.10 3.57
CA VAL A 464 30.38 -7.36 2.26
C VAL A 464 29.93 -6.34 1.22
N VAL A 465 30.83 -5.92 0.33
CA VAL A 465 30.50 -5.00 -0.76
C VAL A 465 31.48 -5.11 -1.93
N ALA A 466 31.01 -4.79 -3.14
CA ALA A 466 31.84 -4.71 -4.33
C ALA A 466 32.21 -3.25 -4.60
N LEU A 467 33.49 -2.99 -4.84
CA LEU A 467 34.01 -1.65 -5.17
C LEU A 467 35.16 -1.78 -6.15
N ASP A 468 35.08 -1.03 -7.27
CA ASP A 468 36.12 -0.98 -8.32
C ASP A 468 36.55 -2.36 -8.85
N GLY A 469 35.59 -3.30 -9.01
CA GLY A 469 35.86 -4.65 -9.51
C GLY A 469 36.50 -5.59 -8.49
N LEU A 470 36.48 -5.22 -7.20
CA LEU A 470 37.01 -6.02 -6.10
C LEU A 470 35.91 -6.29 -5.06
N LEU A 471 35.97 -7.44 -4.40
CA LEU A 471 35.05 -7.82 -3.33
C LEU A 471 35.70 -7.55 -1.98
N TYR A 472 35.08 -6.73 -1.15
CA TYR A 472 35.53 -6.41 0.20
C TYR A 472 34.70 -7.17 1.23
N VAL A 473 35.38 -7.73 2.23
CA VAL A 473 34.78 -8.38 3.41
C VAL A 473 35.34 -7.69 4.63
N THR A 474 34.46 -7.16 5.48
CA THR A 474 34.84 -6.42 6.67
C THR A 474 34.03 -6.89 7.87
N GLY A 475 34.71 -7.13 8.99
CA GLY A 475 34.09 -7.54 10.24
C GLY A 475 33.44 -8.91 10.20
N GLY A 476 32.44 -9.09 11.06
CA GLY A 476 31.73 -10.35 11.26
C GLY A 476 32.15 -11.07 12.55
N ALA A 477 31.34 -12.04 12.98
CA ALA A 477 31.55 -12.79 14.20
C ALA A 477 32.38 -14.05 13.94
N VAL A 478 33.45 -14.21 14.70
CA VAL A 478 34.45 -15.29 14.53
C VAL A 478 34.52 -16.20 15.75
N LEU A 479 34.22 -15.66 16.94
CA LEU A 479 34.24 -16.37 18.23
C LEU A 479 32.84 -16.91 18.61
N GLU A 480 32.80 -17.90 19.49
CA GLU A 480 31.53 -18.48 19.99
C GLU A 480 30.64 -17.45 20.70
N ASP A 481 31.25 -16.48 21.39
CA ASP A 481 30.55 -15.42 22.14
C ASP A 481 29.91 -14.36 21.23
N GLY A 482 30.06 -14.44 19.91
CA GLY A 482 29.47 -13.49 18.94
C GLY A 482 30.29 -12.22 18.71
N ASP A 483 31.44 -12.09 19.37
CA ASP A 483 32.34 -10.95 19.23
C ASP A 483 32.79 -10.74 17.78
N GLY A 484 32.72 -9.48 17.35
CA GLY A 484 33.11 -9.03 16.02
C GLY A 484 34.63 -8.92 15.85
N THR A 485 35.11 -9.04 14.62
CA THR A 485 36.49 -8.73 14.23
C THR A 485 36.61 -7.34 13.60
N ASP A 486 37.81 -6.76 13.62
CA ASP A 486 38.19 -5.55 12.87
C ASP A 486 38.82 -5.88 11.51
N LEU A 487 38.95 -7.17 11.18
CA LEU A 487 39.58 -7.63 9.95
C LEU A 487 38.86 -7.09 8.71
N ALA A 488 39.64 -6.55 7.78
CA ALA A 488 39.19 -6.11 6.47
C ALA A 488 40.05 -6.78 5.39
N GLN A 489 39.40 -7.46 4.45
CA GLN A 489 40.06 -8.19 3.37
C GLN A 489 39.42 -7.85 2.02
N VAL A 490 40.22 -7.91 0.96
CA VAL A 490 39.78 -7.67 -0.41
C VAL A 490 40.14 -8.86 -1.28
N TYR A 491 39.18 -9.33 -2.07
CA TYR A 491 39.33 -10.37 -3.06
C TYR A 491 39.39 -9.77 -4.45
N ASN A 492 40.42 -10.15 -5.20
CA ASN A 492 40.52 -9.85 -6.62
C ASN A 492 40.11 -11.08 -7.43
N PRO A 493 38.95 -11.05 -8.12
CA PRO A 493 38.47 -12.20 -8.89
C PRO A 493 39.36 -12.54 -10.09
N LYS A 494 40.14 -11.58 -10.61
CA LYS A 494 41.02 -11.79 -11.76
C LYS A 494 42.28 -12.57 -11.39
N THR A 495 42.78 -12.37 -10.18
CA THR A 495 43.96 -13.07 -9.67
C THR A 495 43.60 -14.25 -8.77
N ALA A 496 42.34 -14.36 -8.34
CA ALA A 496 41.86 -15.30 -7.33
C ALA A 496 42.71 -15.22 -6.04
N VAL A 497 42.92 -14.02 -5.51
CA VAL A 497 43.74 -13.81 -4.31
C VAL A 497 43.03 -12.88 -3.34
N TRP A 498 43.02 -13.27 -2.06
CA TRP A 498 42.64 -12.46 -0.93
C TRP A 498 43.84 -11.67 -0.39
N THR A 499 43.65 -10.37 -0.14
CA THR A 499 44.66 -9.49 0.45
C THR A 499 44.06 -8.75 1.65
N GLU A 500 44.82 -8.64 2.73
CA GLU A 500 44.41 -7.83 3.89
C GLU A 500 44.64 -6.35 3.60
N VAL A 501 43.64 -5.54 3.93
CA VAL A 501 43.74 -4.07 3.90
C VAL A 501 43.84 -3.54 5.32
N THR A 502 43.97 -2.23 5.50
CA THR A 502 44.01 -1.63 6.84
C THR A 502 42.78 -2.09 7.65
N PRO A 503 42.94 -2.61 8.87
CA PRO A 503 41.82 -3.05 9.70
C PRO A 503 40.90 -1.88 10.07
N MET A 504 39.64 -2.19 10.33
CA MET A 504 38.65 -1.22 10.82
C MET A 504 39.10 -0.63 12.17
N GLN A 505 38.64 0.57 12.52
CA GLN A 505 38.94 1.14 13.84
C GLN A 505 38.07 0.48 14.93
N ILE A 506 36.94 -0.12 14.55
CA ILE A 506 35.98 -0.74 15.44
C ILE A 506 35.77 -2.21 15.02
N ALA A 507 36.07 -3.14 15.92
CA ALA A 507 35.76 -4.56 15.72
C ALA A 507 34.25 -4.81 15.91
N ARG A 508 33.58 -5.36 14.89
CA ARG A 508 32.11 -5.50 14.90
C ARG A 508 31.57 -6.60 13.98
N SER A 509 30.38 -7.09 14.33
CA SER A 509 29.60 -8.07 13.56
C SER A 509 28.21 -7.53 13.22
N GLY A 510 27.57 -8.07 12.17
CA GLY A 510 26.21 -7.66 11.75
C GLY A 510 26.09 -6.19 11.35
N SER A 511 27.16 -5.62 10.83
CA SER A 511 27.14 -4.29 10.19
C SER A 511 26.59 -4.39 8.78
N ALA A 512 25.97 -3.32 8.30
CA ALA A 512 25.69 -3.14 6.88
C ALA A 512 26.91 -2.53 6.17
N ALA A 513 27.13 -2.90 4.90
CA ALA A 513 28.11 -2.25 4.05
C ALA A 513 27.46 -1.74 2.75
N CYS A 514 27.90 -0.57 2.30
CA CYS A 514 27.50 -0.01 1.01
C CYS A 514 28.62 0.86 0.42
N THR A 515 28.52 1.15 -0.88
CA THR A 515 29.47 2.04 -1.57
C THR A 515 28.82 3.35 -1.97
N LEU A 516 29.48 4.47 -1.68
CA LEU A 516 29.06 5.79 -2.13
C LEU A 516 30.29 6.57 -2.63
N LYS A 517 30.19 7.13 -3.85
CA LYS A 517 31.22 7.98 -4.48
C LYS A 517 32.64 7.39 -4.43
N GLY A 518 32.76 6.08 -4.71
CA GLY A 518 34.05 5.37 -4.76
C GLY A 518 34.67 5.06 -3.40
N LYS A 519 33.90 5.15 -2.31
CA LYS A 519 34.32 4.78 -0.95
C LYS A 519 33.38 3.73 -0.39
N LEU A 520 33.90 2.93 0.54
CA LEU A 520 33.16 1.90 1.26
C LEU A 520 32.71 2.46 2.61
N TYR A 521 31.45 2.21 2.99
CA TYR A 521 30.89 2.61 4.28
C TYR A 521 30.47 1.36 5.05
N VAL A 522 30.88 1.26 6.32
CA VAL A 522 30.45 0.22 7.27
C VAL A 522 29.63 0.87 8.37
N ILE A 523 28.38 0.42 8.50
CA ILE A 523 27.31 1.11 9.21
C ILE A 523 26.72 0.19 10.29
N GLY A 524 26.68 0.68 11.53
CA GLY A 524 26.08 -0.04 12.66
C GLY A 524 26.84 -1.33 13.02
N GLY A 525 26.12 -2.26 13.65
CA GLY A 525 26.62 -3.57 14.10
C GLY A 525 26.71 -3.72 15.61
N TRP A 526 27.21 -4.88 16.03
CA TRP A 526 27.48 -5.23 17.42
C TRP A 526 28.96 -5.02 17.73
N HIS A 527 29.27 -4.14 18.68
CA HIS A 527 30.65 -3.90 19.12
C HIS A 527 31.04 -4.88 20.22
N ALA A 528 32.30 -5.32 20.23
CA ALA A 528 32.86 -6.25 21.22
C ALA A 528 32.80 -5.76 22.69
N SER A 529 32.31 -4.53 22.96
CA SER A 529 32.02 -4.02 24.30
C SER A 529 30.56 -4.17 24.75
N THR A 530 29.81 -5.14 24.20
CA THR A 530 28.44 -5.56 24.58
C THR A 530 27.26 -4.64 24.21
N GLU A 531 27.45 -3.65 23.33
CA GLU A 531 26.35 -2.77 22.88
C GLU A 531 26.30 -2.63 21.35
N ASN A 532 25.08 -2.46 20.83
CA ASN A 532 24.83 -2.05 19.44
C ASN A 532 25.41 -0.66 19.19
N THR A 533 25.96 -0.44 17.99
CA THR A 533 26.65 0.81 17.67
C THR A 533 25.89 1.69 16.67
N ASP A 534 26.00 3.00 16.84
CA ASP A 534 25.54 4.04 15.90
C ASP A 534 26.66 4.48 14.94
N LYS A 535 27.86 3.89 15.08
CA LYS A 535 29.08 4.35 14.41
C LYS A 535 29.14 3.95 12.94
N VAL A 536 29.66 4.88 12.15
CA VAL A 536 29.84 4.74 10.70
C VAL A 536 31.29 5.01 10.37
N GLU A 537 31.92 4.08 9.66
CA GLU A 537 33.29 4.20 9.20
C GLU A 537 33.32 4.19 7.67
N CYS A 538 34.13 5.08 7.10
CA CYS A 538 34.32 5.18 5.67
C CYS A 538 35.76 4.78 5.31
N TYR A 539 35.92 3.82 4.42
CA TYR A 539 37.20 3.38 3.88
C TYR A 539 37.43 3.96 2.50
N ASN A 540 38.60 4.59 2.34
CA ASN A 540 39.06 5.07 1.04
C ASN A 540 40.09 4.08 0.47
N PRO A 541 39.76 3.32 -0.60
CA PRO A 541 40.66 2.33 -1.18
C PRO A 541 41.91 2.95 -1.79
N LYS A 542 41.87 4.21 -2.23
CA LYS A 542 43.02 4.89 -2.83
C LYS A 542 44.09 5.25 -1.81
N THR A 543 43.69 5.54 -0.57
CA THR A 543 44.62 5.89 0.51
C THR A 543 44.83 4.76 1.50
N ASN A 544 44.06 3.66 1.40
CA ASN A 544 44.05 2.54 2.34
C ASN A 544 43.86 3.00 3.80
N GLN A 545 42.91 3.92 4.02
CA GLN A 545 42.65 4.52 5.33
C GLN A 545 41.16 4.55 5.65
N TRP A 546 40.85 4.37 6.94
CA TRP A 546 39.52 4.52 7.53
C TRP A 546 39.34 5.90 8.14
N THR A 547 38.18 6.50 7.96
CA THR A 547 37.77 7.77 8.56
C THR A 547 36.40 7.61 9.21
N MET A 548 36.22 8.18 10.41
CA MET A 548 34.92 8.23 11.07
C MET A 548 34.00 9.23 10.36
N CYS A 549 32.76 8.82 10.11
CA CYS A 549 31.68 9.71 9.65
C CYS A 549 30.74 10.07 10.80
N ALA A 550 29.80 10.98 10.55
CA ALA A 550 28.75 11.27 11.51
C ALA A 550 28.01 9.98 11.93
N PRO A 551 27.73 9.80 13.24
CA PRO A 551 26.99 8.64 13.73
C PRO A 551 25.52 8.72 13.31
N MET A 552 24.90 7.55 13.15
CA MET A 552 23.45 7.41 13.01
C MET A 552 22.72 8.02 14.23
N LYS A 553 21.43 8.30 14.07
CA LYS A 553 20.55 8.73 15.16
C LYS A 553 20.21 7.59 16.09
N GLU A 554 20.14 6.37 15.57
CA GLU A 554 19.81 5.17 16.33
C GLU A 554 20.88 4.07 16.18
N ARG A 555 21.02 3.22 17.21
CA ARG A 555 22.00 2.14 17.26
C ARG A 555 21.40 0.88 16.66
N ARG A 556 21.94 0.37 15.55
CA ARG A 556 21.33 -0.74 14.80
C ARG A 556 22.27 -1.92 14.68
N TYR A 557 21.81 -3.10 15.08
CA TYR A 557 22.43 -4.39 14.71
C TYR A 557 21.65 -5.02 13.55
N ARG A 558 22.38 -5.59 12.57
CA ARG A 558 21.85 -6.13 11.31
C ARG A 558 20.88 -5.20 10.56
N PRO A 559 21.20 -3.90 10.37
CA PRO A 559 20.35 -3.05 9.54
C PRO A 559 20.43 -3.45 8.06
N GLY A 560 19.39 -3.13 7.30
CA GLY A 560 19.46 -3.08 5.84
C GLY A 560 19.97 -1.71 5.38
N ALA A 561 20.85 -1.69 4.37
CA ALA A 561 21.33 -0.46 3.76
C ALA A 561 21.09 -0.46 2.25
N ALA A 562 20.67 0.69 1.72
CA ALA A 562 20.49 0.91 0.29
C ALA A 562 21.04 2.28 -0.11
N VAL A 563 21.57 2.40 -1.32
CA VAL A 563 22.02 3.69 -1.86
C VAL A 563 21.05 4.11 -2.95
N VAL A 564 20.34 5.21 -2.71
CA VAL A 564 19.36 5.78 -3.63
C VAL A 564 19.68 7.25 -3.82
N ASP A 565 19.71 7.71 -5.07
CA ASP A 565 20.02 9.10 -5.41
C ASP A 565 21.29 9.67 -4.74
N GLY A 566 22.37 8.89 -4.69
CA GLY A 566 23.63 9.33 -4.10
C GLY A 566 23.58 9.56 -2.58
N LYS A 567 22.54 9.05 -1.90
CA LYS A 567 22.40 9.08 -0.44
C LYS A 567 22.30 7.66 0.09
N ILE A 568 22.80 7.46 1.30
CA ILE A 568 22.70 6.16 1.99
C ILE A 568 21.43 6.17 2.82
N TYR A 569 20.61 5.15 2.68
CA TYR A 569 19.42 4.90 3.47
C TYR A 569 19.63 3.65 4.31
N VAL A 570 19.25 3.73 5.59
CA VAL A 570 19.35 2.64 6.56
C VAL A 570 17.97 2.35 7.11
N LEU A 571 17.57 1.08 7.05
CA LEU A 571 16.24 0.60 7.42
C LEU A 571 16.35 -0.63 8.33
N GLY A 572 15.40 -0.78 9.25
CA GLY A 572 15.33 -1.92 10.16
C GLY A 572 16.53 -2.01 11.11
N GLY A 573 16.79 -3.23 11.57
CA GLY A 573 17.80 -3.53 12.59
C GLY A 573 17.23 -3.56 13.99
N GLU A 574 17.99 -4.17 14.89
CA GLU A 574 17.61 -4.43 16.28
C GLU A 574 18.44 -3.58 17.28
N GLU A 575 17.83 -3.19 18.40
CA GLU A 575 18.41 -2.48 19.56
C GLU A 575 18.19 -3.32 20.82
N GLY A 576 19.08 -4.28 21.06
CA GLY A 576 18.95 -5.24 22.16
C GLY A 576 17.90 -6.34 21.87
N TRP A 577 17.47 -7.04 22.92
CA TRP A 577 16.67 -8.28 22.79
C TRP A 577 15.18 -8.07 22.47
N ASP A 578 14.64 -6.86 22.65
CA ASP A 578 13.19 -6.58 22.59
C ASP A 578 12.82 -5.29 21.81
N ARG A 579 13.74 -4.68 21.04
CA ARG A 579 13.45 -3.45 20.28
C ARG A 579 13.94 -3.54 18.84
N TYR A 580 13.03 -3.36 17.89
CA TYR A 580 13.31 -3.26 16.46
C TYR A 580 13.07 -1.82 15.99
N HIS A 581 13.84 -1.36 15.01
CA HIS A 581 13.70 0.00 14.48
C HIS A 581 12.74 0.06 13.30
N ASP A 582 11.74 0.93 13.41
CA ASP A 582 10.81 1.31 12.35
C ASP A 582 11.28 2.58 11.60
N THR A 583 12.26 3.31 12.11
CA THR A 583 12.74 4.54 11.47
C THR A 583 13.59 4.27 10.23
N ILE A 584 13.44 5.13 9.23
CA ILE A 584 14.29 5.20 8.04
C ILE A 584 15.23 6.39 8.19
N GLU A 585 16.53 6.11 8.20
CA GLU A 585 17.56 7.13 8.32
C GLU A 585 18.27 7.36 6.98
N ARG A 586 18.49 8.63 6.63
CA ARG A 586 19.17 9.06 5.41
C ARG A 586 20.46 9.80 5.75
N TYR A 587 21.55 9.43 5.12
CA TYR A 587 22.85 10.09 5.21
C TYR A 587 23.12 10.95 3.97
N CYS A 588 23.58 12.18 4.22
CA CYS A 588 24.07 13.09 3.21
C CYS A 588 25.59 13.27 3.38
N ASP A 589 26.36 12.88 2.37
CA ASP A 589 27.83 12.94 2.41
C ASP A 589 28.37 14.37 2.28
N GLU A 590 27.64 15.27 1.59
CA GLU A 590 28.04 16.68 1.43
C GLU A 590 28.03 17.44 2.76
N THR A 591 27.10 17.10 3.65
CA THR A 591 26.92 17.74 4.95
C THR A 591 27.45 16.91 6.11
N ASP A 592 27.80 15.64 5.88
CA ASP A 592 28.12 14.64 6.90
C ASP A 592 27.05 14.60 8.01
N THR A 593 25.79 14.41 7.62
CA THR A 593 24.65 14.39 8.56
C THR A 593 23.65 13.29 8.27
N TRP A 594 23.10 12.71 9.33
CA TRP A 594 21.95 11.81 9.31
C TRP A 594 20.65 12.54 9.64
N GLU A 595 19.57 12.15 8.98
CA GLU A 595 18.20 12.64 9.23
C GLU A 595 17.19 11.48 9.15
N ILE A 596 16.13 11.54 9.95
CA ILE A 596 15.04 10.57 9.90
C ILE A 596 14.03 11.06 8.86
N VAL A 597 13.83 10.29 7.79
CA VAL A 597 13.03 10.70 6.62
C VAL A 597 11.66 10.03 6.55
N GLY A 598 11.46 8.96 7.31
CA GLY A 598 10.21 8.21 7.31
C GLY A 598 10.16 7.19 8.43
N LEU A 599 8.96 6.65 8.63
CA LEU A 599 8.71 5.47 9.45
C LEU A 599 8.26 4.36 8.51
N LYS A 600 8.78 3.16 8.72
CA LYS A 600 8.17 1.94 8.22
C LYS A 600 6.83 1.82 8.96
N PRO A 601 5.68 1.85 8.26
CA PRO A 601 4.41 1.59 8.92
C PRO A 601 4.53 0.21 9.57
N PHE A 602 4.05 0.10 10.81
CA PHE A 602 4.01 -1.17 11.53
C PHE A 602 3.46 -2.22 10.56
N THR A 603 4.31 -3.17 10.14
CA THR A 603 3.82 -4.40 9.57
C THR A 603 2.94 -4.95 10.66
N ALA A 604 1.62 -5.01 10.41
CA ALA A 604 0.76 -5.77 11.28
C ALA A 604 1.43 -7.14 11.37
N ALA A 605 2.08 -7.43 12.51
CA ALA A 605 2.37 -8.78 12.93
C ALA A 605 1.14 -9.60 12.54
N SER A 606 1.29 -10.84 12.08
CA SER A 606 0.13 -11.71 12.00
C SER A 606 -0.40 -11.78 13.42
N HIS A 607 -1.37 -10.93 13.73
CA HIS A 607 -1.85 -10.81 15.08
C HIS A 607 -2.44 -12.17 15.38
N PRO A 608 -2.16 -12.73 16.57
CA PRO A 608 -2.59 -14.08 16.87
C PRO A 608 -4.10 -14.16 16.60
N PRO A 609 -4.56 -15.14 15.81
CA PRO A 609 -5.98 -15.28 15.51
C PRO A 609 -6.73 -15.34 16.84
N GLN A 610 -7.58 -14.35 17.08
CA GLN A 610 -8.39 -14.35 18.29
C GLN A 610 -9.58 -15.26 18.08
N ASN A 611 -9.96 -15.98 19.14
CA ASN A 611 -11.21 -16.72 19.14
C ASN A 611 -12.38 -15.78 19.43
N VAL A 612 -13.57 -16.17 18.97
CA VAL A 612 -14.81 -15.47 19.33
C VAL A 612 -14.97 -15.47 20.84
N GLN A 613 -15.10 -14.29 21.42
CA GLN A 613 -15.35 -14.10 22.84
C GLN A 613 -16.85 -13.86 23.06
N VAL A 614 -17.45 -14.59 24.00
CA VAL A 614 -18.87 -14.45 24.35
C VAL A 614 -19.01 -14.07 25.82
N SER A 615 -19.80 -13.04 26.12
CA SER A 615 -20.15 -12.65 27.48
C SER A 615 -21.64 -12.34 27.59
N LYS A 616 -22.20 -12.54 28.78
CA LYS A 616 -23.61 -12.22 29.08
C LYS A 616 -23.66 -11.14 30.15
N LEU A 617 -24.28 -10.02 29.83
CA LEU A 617 -24.45 -8.90 30.75
C LEU A 617 -25.55 -9.19 31.79
N PRO A 618 -25.54 -8.51 32.96
CA PRO A 618 -26.55 -8.70 34.01
C PRO A 618 -27.99 -8.44 33.57
N ASN A 619 -28.19 -7.59 32.56
CA ASN A 619 -29.51 -7.30 31.98
C ASN A 619 -30.03 -8.43 31.06
N GLY A 620 -29.21 -9.43 30.73
CA GLY A 620 -29.56 -10.55 29.88
C GLY A 620 -29.07 -10.45 28.43
N LEU A 621 -28.51 -9.30 28.02
CA LEU A 621 -27.93 -9.11 26.68
C LEU A 621 -26.69 -9.99 26.53
N VAL A 622 -26.62 -10.73 25.42
CA VAL A 622 -25.45 -11.53 25.08
C VAL A 622 -24.58 -10.74 24.09
N ILE A 623 -23.27 -10.75 24.31
CA ILE A 623 -22.29 -10.02 23.50
C ILE A 623 -21.30 -11.03 22.95
N ALA A 624 -21.08 -11.01 21.65
CA ALA A 624 -20.06 -11.80 20.99
C ALA A 624 -19.17 -10.90 20.14
N SER A 625 -17.87 -11.15 20.14
CA SER A 625 -16.97 -10.40 19.26
C SER A 625 -15.80 -11.23 18.76
N LEU A 626 -15.36 -10.91 17.56
CA LEU A 626 -14.14 -11.42 16.95
C LEU A 626 -13.26 -10.26 16.53
N GLU A 627 -12.10 -10.10 17.16
CA GLU A 627 -11.06 -9.19 16.68
C GLU A 627 -10.22 -9.93 15.63
N ASN A 628 -10.37 -9.53 14.38
CA ASN A 628 -9.67 -10.12 13.23
C ASN A 628 -8.72 -9.14 12.54
N TYR A 629 -8.47 -7.96 13.14
CA TYR A 629 -7.57 -6.93 12.63
C TYR A 629 -7.92 -6.40 11.23
N SER A 630 -9.12 -6.71 10.74
CA SER A 630 -9.66 -6.18 9.49
C SER A 630 -9.79 -4.65 9.56
N PRO A 631 -9.43 -3.93 8.48
CA PRO A 631 -9.67 -2.48 8.39
C PRO A 631 -11.18 -2.15 8.33
N LEU A 632 -12.01 -3.15 8.04
CA LEU A 632 -13.46 -3.08 8.10
C LEU A 632 -13.97 -3.70 9.41
N CYS A 633 -14.90 -3.01 10.05
CA CYS A 633 -15.65 -3.49 11.19
C CYS A 633 -17.11 -3.66 10.79
N SER A 634 -17.72 -4.74 11.27
CA SER A 634 -19.14 -5.00 11.11
C SER A 634 -19.73 -5.26 12.50
N VAL A 635 -20.83 -4.58 12.84
CA VAL A 635 -21.55 -4.80 14.09
C VAL A 635 -23.02 -5.07 13.82
N GLY A 636 -23.51 -6.21 14.29
CA GLY A 636 -24.88 -6.67 14.15
C GLY A 636 -25.60 -6.77 15.48
N LEU A 637 -26.83 -6.24 15.56
CA LEU A 637 -27.75 -6.48 16.66
C LEU A 637 -28.82 -7.48 16.22
N PHE A 638 -28.73 -8.68 16.77
CA PHE A 638 -29.64 -9.80 16.51
C PHE A 638 -30.76 -9.78 17.53
N VAL A 639 -32.01 -9.84 17.08
CA VAL A 639 -33.20 -9.78 17.93
C VAL A 639 -34.10 -10.99 17.63
N LYS A 640 -34.57 -11.70 18.66
CA LYS A 640 -35.64 -12.72 18.55
C LYS A 640 -37.00 -12.05 18.30
N ALA A 641 -37.17 -11.59 17.07
CA ALA A 641 -38.34 -10.91 16.54
C ALA A 641 -38.50 -11.29 15.06
N GLY A 642 -39.72 -11.19 14.52
CA GLY A 642 -40.03 -11.62 13.16
C GLY A 642 -41.51 -11.96 13.01
N SER A 643 -41.92 -12.47 11.85
CA SER A 643 -43.34 -12.77 11.61
C SER A 643 -43.91 -13.83 12.57
N ARG A 644 -43.08 -14.72 13.11
CA ARG A 644 -43.48 -15.72 14.13
C ARG A 644 -44.05 -15.08 15.40
N TYR A 645 -43.60 -13.87 15.72
CA TYR A 645 -43.94 -13.16 16.95
C TYR A 645 -45.18 -12.28 16.80
N GLU A 646 -45.75 -12.20 15.59
CA GLU A 646 -46.96 -11.43 15.32
C GLU A 646 -48.20 -12.14 15.87
N THR A 647 -49.11 -11.33 16.39
CA THR A 647 -50.49 -11.71 16.71
C THR A 647 -51.39 -11.44 15.50
N VAL A 648 -52.62 -11.95 15.54
CA VAL A 648 -53.62 -11.71 14.50
C VAL A 648 -53.90 -10.21 14.31
N GLU A 649 -53.76 -9.42 15.36
CA GLU A 649 -54.07 -7.98 15.37
C GLU A 649 -52.94 -7.12 14.79
N ASN A 650 -51.72 -7.64 14.68
CA ASN A 650 -50.55 -6.89 14.26
C ASN A 650 -49.76 -7.57 13.12
N GLN A 651 -50.42 -8.42 12.33
CA GLN A 651 -49.78 -9.08 11.20
C GLN A 651 -49.19 -8.09 10.20
N GLY A 652 -47.97 -8.38 9.74
CA GLY A 652 -47.20 -7.52 8.84
C GLY A 652 -46.41 -6.43 9.53
N VAL A 653 -46.45 -6.32 10.86
CA VAL A 653 -45.64 -5.35 11.63
C VAL A 653 -44.15 -5.60 11.43
N SER A 654 -43.69 -6.85 11.41
CA SER A 654 -42.27 -7.16 11.18
C SER A 654 -41.79 -6.68 9.80
N HIS A 655 -42.63 -6.83 8.77
CA HIS A 655 -42.35 -6.33 7.42
C HIS A 655 -42.25 -4.79 7.38
N VAL A 656 -43.19 -4.09 8.01
CA VAL A 656 -43.17 -2.62 8.09
C VAL A 656 -41.99 -2.13 8.93
N LEU A 657 -41.68 -2.82 10.03
CA LEU A 657 -40.57 -2.49 10.92
C LEU A 657 -39.21 -2.64 10.24
N ARG A 658 -39.02 -3.66 9.38
CA ARG A 658 -37.82 -3.79 8.54
C ARG A 658 -37.65 -2.56 7.63
N LEU A 659 -38.72 -2.10 6.99
CA LEU A 659 -38.69 -0.90 6.14
C LEU A 659 -38.54 0.41 6.93
N ALA A 660 -38.86 0.38 8.22
CA ALA A 660 -38.79 1.53 9.12
C ALA A 660 -37.39 1.79 9.71
N ALA A 661 -36.39 0.96 9.39
CA ALA A 661 -35.05 1.01 9.99
C ALA A 661 -34.33 2.37 9.88
N ASN A 662 -34.59 3.10 8.79
CA ASN A 662 -33.95 4.39 8.51
C ASN A 662 -34.86 5.59 8.81
N LEU A 663 -35.96 5.37 9.54
CA LEU A 663 -36.87 6.45 9.96
C LEU A 663 -36.31 7.25 11.14
N THR A 664 -37.02 8.32 11.48
CA THR A 664 -36.65 9.18 12.60
C THR A 664 -36.64 8.41 13.91
N THR A 665 -35.64 8.72 14.73
CA THR A 665 -35.47 8.23 16.11
C THR A 665 -35.57 9.43 17.05
N LYS A 666 -35.66 9.18 18.37
CA LYS A 666 -35.68 10.26 19.37
C LYS A 666 -34.42 11.13 19.35
N GLY A 667 -33.28 10.58 18.91
CA GLY A 667 -31.97 11.24 18.90
C GLY A 667 -31.53 11.79 17.54
N ALA A 668 -32.13 11.33 16.44
CA ALA A 668 -31.72 11.70 15.08
C ALA A 668 -32.88 11.60 14.08
N SER A 669 -33.00 12.60 13.20
CA SER A 669 -33.91 12.52 12.06
C SER A 669 -33.44 11.47 11.04
N ALA A 670 -34.37 10.95 10.23
CA ALA A 670 -34.05 10.06 9.10
C ALA A 670 -32.94 10.63 8.20
N PHE A 671 -32.96 11.95 7.96
CA PHE A 671 -31.93 12.66 7.19
C PHE A 671 -30.56 12.62 7.89
N LYS A 672 -30.50 12.86 9.21
CA LYS A 672 -29.24 12.83 9.97
C LYS A 672 -28.65 11.43 10.01
N ILE A 673 -29.49 10.40 10.14
CA ILE A 673 -29.05 9.00 10.12
C ILE A 673 -28.46 8.67 8.74
N CYS A 674 -29.21 8.93 7.66
CA CYS A 674 -28.77 8.66 6.30
C CYS A 674 -27.46 9.38 5.95
N ARG A 675 -27.41 10.70 6.14
CA ARG A 675 -26.19 11.49 5.84
C ARG A 675 -25.03 11.19 6.78
N GLY A 676 -25.31 10.84 8.03
CA GLY A 676 -24.30 10.45 9.00
C GLY A 676 -23.61 9.16 8.59
N VAL A 677 -24.39 8.13 8.26
CA VAL A 677 -23.86 6.84 7.80
C VAL A 677 -23.09 7.00 6.48
N GLU A 678 -23.62 7.75 5.50
CA GLU A 678 -22.93 8.05 4.23
C GLU A 678 -21.61 8.81 4.44
N ALA A 679 -21.57 9.79 5.34
CA ALA A 679 -20.38 10.59 5.60
C ALA A 679 -19.24 9.78 6.23
N LEU A 680 -19.58 8.71 6.97
CA LEU A 680 -18.61 7.77 7.55
C LEU A 680 -18.16 6.70 6.54
N GLY A 681 -18.72 6.70 5.32
CA GLY A 681 -18.48 5.64 4.33
C GLY A 681 -19.03 4.27 4.75
N GLY A 682 -20.00 4.26 5.66
CA GLY A 682 -20.57 3.03 6.22
C GLY A 682 -21.89 2.61 5.56
N SER A 683 -22.39 1.44 5.98
CA SER A 683 -23.72 0.94 5.62
C SER A 683 -24.52 0.58 6.87
N LEU A 684 -25.85 0.77 6.79
CA LEU A 684 -26.81 0.29 7.78
C LEU A 684 -27.86 -0.53 7.03
N SER A 685 -27.98 -1.81 7.37
CA SER A 685 -28.88 -2.75 6.72
C SER A 685 -29.70 -3.51 7.75
N VAL A 686 -30.91 -3.95 7.34
CA VAL A 686 -31.79 -4.74 8.21
C VAL A 686 -32.36 -5.92 7.45
N THR A 687 -32.16 -7.11 8.00
CA THR A 687 -32.76 -8.36 7.52
C THR A 687 -33.80 -8.86 8.52
N SER A 688 -34.84 -9.54 8.02
CA SER A 688 -35.88 -10.13 8.86
C SER A 688 -36.27 -11.50 8.34
N SER A 689 -36.27 -12.48 9.23
CA SER A 689 -36.77 -13.83 9.01
C SER A 689 -38.07 -14.06 9.82
N ARG A 690 -38.53 -15.31 9.87
CA ARG A 690 -39.66 -15.68 10.73
C ARG A 690 -39.27 -15.55 12.21
N GLU A 691 -38.01 -15.81 12.57
CA GLU A 691 -37.55 -15.91 13.97
C GLU A 691 -36.61 -14.79 14.43
N THR A 692 -35.96 -14.12 13.49
CA THR A 692 -34.89 -13.16 13.79
C THR A 692 -35.02 -11.88 12.97
N MET A 693 -34.72 -10.74 13.59
CA MET A 693 -34.44 -9.47 12.90
C MET A 693 -33.01 -9.07 13.24
N VAL A 694 -32.24 -8.70 12.22
CA VAL A 694 -30.81 -8.36 12.37
C VAL A 694 -30.60 -6.95 11.82
N TYR A 695 -30.06 -6.08 12.67
CA TYR A 695 -29.64 -4.73 12.29
C TYR A 695 -28.13 -4.71 12.20
N THR A 696 -27.58 -4.55 11.00
CA THR A 696 -26.13 -4.61 10.76
C THR A 696 -25.62 -3.25 10.33
N ALA A 697 -24.48 -2.86 10.89
CA ALA A 697 -23.79 -1.62 10.60
C ALA A 697 -22.32 -1.90 10.26
N ASP A 698 -21.88 -1.50 9.07
CA ASP A 698 -20.52 -1.71 8.58
C ASP A 698 -19.80 -0.38 8.38
N CYS A 699 -18.53 -0.29 8.77
CA CYS A 699 -17.68 0.88 8.51
C CYS A 699 -16.19 0.53 8.54
N LEU A 700 -15.37 1.52 8.18
CA LEU A 700 -13.95 1.51 8.51
C LEU A 700 -13.76 1.53 10.04
N ARG A 701 -12.74 0.80 10.49
CA ARG A 701 -12.41 0.61 11.92
C ARG A 701 -12.34 1.93 12.70
N ASP A 702 -11.79 2.98 12.10
CA ASP A 702 -11.57 4.28 12.74
C ASP A 702 -12.87 5.06 13.00
N HIS A 703 -13.99 4.63 12.39
CA HIS A 703 -15.28 5.29 12.48
C HIS A 703 -16.33 4.52 13.29
N LEU A 704 -15.92 3.40 13.91
CA LEU A 704 -16.80 2.50 14.65
C LEU A 704 -17.62 3.22 15.72
N ASP A 705 -16.99 4.03 16.57
CA ASP A 705 -17.67 4.70 17.69
C ASP A 705 -18.80 5.62 17.21
N SER A 706 -18.59 6.29 16.07
CA SER A 706 -19.59 7.18 15.47
C SER A 706 -20.74 6.40 14.83
N LEU A 707 -20.45 5.28 14.16
CA LEU A 707 -21.50 4.45 13.55
C LEU A 707 -22.36 3.74 14.59
N LEU A 708 -21.76 3.31 15.71
CA LEU A 708 -22.46 2.65 16.80
C LEU A 708 -23.54 3.54 17.42
N GLU A 709 -23.34 4.86 17.49
CA GLU A 709 -24.39 5.81 17.93
C GLU A 709 -25.67 5.65 17.10
N TYR A 710 -25.54 5.54 15.77
CA TYR A 710 -26.66 5.35 14.88
C TYR A 710 -27.30 3.97 15.05
N LEU A 711 -26.50 2.89 15.11
CA LEU A 711 -27.01 1.53 15.32
C LEU A 711 -27.80 1.41 16.63
N VAL A 712 -27.30 2.01 17.71
CA VAL A 712 -28.02 2.08 18.99
C VAL A 712 -29.32 2.88 18.81
N SER A 713 -29.26 4.06 18.20
CA SER A 713 -30.45 4.91 18.03
C SER A 713 -31.57 4.23 17.25
N VAL A 714 -31.25 3.57 16.12
CA VAL A 714 -32.25 2.91 15.25
C VAL A 714 -32.82 1.62 15.84
N THR A 715 -32.23 1.07 16.90
CA THR A 715 -32.69 -0.16 17.55
C THR A 715 -33.35 0.08 18.90
N THR A 716 -32.93 1.12 19.64
CA THR A 716 -33.42 1.36 21.02
C THR A 716 -34.29 2.61 21.15
N ALA A 717 -34.16 3.57 20.24
CA ALA A 717 -34.78 4.89 20.35
C ALA A 717 -35.69 5.21 19.15
N GLN A 718 -36.29 4.19 18.56
CA GLN A 718 -37.22 4.33 17.42
C GLN A 718 -38.41 5.24 17.79
N GLU A 719 -38.79 6.12 16.87
CA GLU A 719 -39.94 7.02 17.01
C GLU A 719 -40.79 6.97 15.73
N PHE A 720 -41.88 6.21 15.77
CA PHE A 720 -42.74 6.03 14.61
C PHE A 720 -43.71 7.21 14.45
N ARG A 721 -43.42 8.09 13.48
CA ARG A 721 -44.29 9.23 13.15
C ARG A 721 -45.39 8.82 12.17
N PRO A 722 -46.65 9.26 12.34
CA PRO A 722 -47.76 8.82 11.49
C PRO A 722 -47.50 8.98 9.99
N TRP A 723 -46.96 10.13 9.57
CA TRP A 723 -46.69 10.41 8.16
C TRP A 723 -45.53 9.57 7.59
N GLU A 724 -44.47 9.33 8.38
CA GLU A 724 -43.35 8.48 7.94
C GLU A 724 -43.81 7.03 7.77
N VAL A 725 -44.65 6.53 8.67
CA VAL A 725 -45.23 5.17 8.57
C VAL A 725 -46.21 5.07 7.40
N GLU A 726 -47.01 6.11 7.15
CA GLU A 726 -47.93 6.16 6.02
C GLU A 726 -47.18 6.07 4.67
N GLU A 727 -46.06 6.79 4.52
CA GLU A 727 -45.21 6.75 3.32
C GLU A 727 -44.66 5.34 3.01
N LEU A 728 -44.36 4.54 4.04
CA LEU A 728 -43.89 3.16 3.87
C LEU A 728 -44.91 2.26 3.15
N THR A 729 -46.20 2.61 3.14
CA THR A 729 -47.25 1.84 2.46
C THR A 729 -46.93 1.60 0.98
N SER A 730 -46.34 2.60 0.31
CA SER A 730 -45.92 2.48 -1.08
C SER A 730 -44.82 1.42 -1.26
N ARG A 731 -43.82 1.43 -0.37
CA ARG A 731 -42.71 0.48 -0.36
C ARG A 731 -43.18 -0.94 -0.04
N VAL A 732 -44.09 -1.10 0.93
CA VAL A 732 -44.72 -2.39 1.25
C VAL A 732 -45.43 -2.97 0.03
N LYS A 733 -46.17 -2.15 -0.74
CA LYS A 733 -46.84 -2.59 -1.97
C LYS A 733 -45.83 -3.06 -3.03
N ILE A 734 -44.71 -2.35 -3.17
CA ILE A 734 -43.63 -2.72 -4.10
C ILE A 734 -42.99 -4.05 -3.69
N ASP A 735 -42.55 -4.18 -2.43
CA ASP A 735 -41.94 -5.42 -1.91
C ASP A 735 -42.87 -6.62 -2.11
N LYS A 736 -44.16 -6.45 -1.87
CA LYS A 736 -45.18 -7.49 -2.12
C LYS A 736 -45.36 -7.80 -3.59
N ALA A 737 -45.42 -6.79 -4.46
CA ALA A 737 -45.56 -7.00 -5.90
C ALA A 737 -44.33 -7.75 -6.46
N LEU A 738 -43.12 -7.41 -6.00
CA LEU A 738 -41.90 -8.12 -6.34
C LEU A 738 -41.92 -9.57 -5.84
N ALA A 739 -42.36 -9.80 -4.61
CA ALA A 739 -42.52 -11.16 -4.07
C ALA A 739 -43.54 -11.99 -4.86
N GLN A 740 -44.65 -11.36 -5.31
CA GLN A 740 -45.67 -12.01 -6.14
C GLN A 740 -45.17 -12.38 -7.53
N GLN A 741 -44.19 -11.67 -8.08
CA GLN A 741 -43.56 -12.02 -9.36
C GLN A 741 -42.63 -13.22 -9.27
N CYS A 742 -42.32 -13.70 -8.06
CA CYS A 742 -41.46 -14.86 -7.82
C CYS A 742 -42.30 -16.06 -7.32
N PRO A 743 -42.69 -17.02 -8.19
CA PRO A 743 -43.52 -18.16 -7.80
C PRO A 743 -42.91 -19.00 -6.67
N GLN A 744 -41.58 -19.08 -6.58
CA GLN A 744 -40.83 -19.75 -5.52
C GLN A 744 -41.21 -19.19 -4.14
N ILE A 745 -41.18 -17.86 -3.99
CA ILE A 745 -41.54 -17.19 -2.74
C ILE A 745 -43.00 -17.45 -2.41
N GLY A 746 -43.90 -17.31 -3.40
CA GLY A 746 -45.33 -17.56 -3.22
C GLY A 746 -45.62 -18.97 -2.71
N VAL A 747 -45.00 -20.00 -3.31
CA VAL A 747 -45.18 -21.40 -2.90
C VAL A 747 -44.60 -21.66 -1.51
N ILE A 748 -43.43 -21.12 -1.16
CA ILE A 748 -42.84 -21.29 0.18
C ILE A 748 -43.72 -20.63 1.25
N GLU A 749 -44.23 -19.42 1.02
CA GLU A 749 -45.11 -18.74 1.96
C GLU A 749 -46.43 -19.51 2.15
N LYS A 750 -47.02 -20.01 1.05
CA LYS A 750 -48.23 -20.86 1.09
C LYS A 750 -47.97 -22.21 1.77
N LEU A 751 -46.79 -22.79 1.61
CA LEU A 751 -46.43 -24.02 2.32
C LEU A 751 -46.45 -23.78 3.83
N HIS A 752 -45.87 -22.68 4.32
CA HIS A 752 -45.87 -22.35 5.74
C HIS A 752 -47.28 -22.11 6.28
N GLU A 753 -48.11 -21.41 5.51
CA GLU A 753 -49.54 -21.19 5.82
C GLU A 753 -50.31 -22.50 5.92
N ALA A 754 -50.03 -23.47 5.03
CA ALA A 754 -50.67 -24.78 5.04
C ALA A 754 -50.12 -25.73 6.13
N ALA A 755 -48.82 -25.67 6.41
CA ALA A 755 -48.13 -26.61 7.30
C ALA A 755 -48.45 -26.35 8.78
N TYR A 756 -48.54 -25.08 9.16
CA TYR A 756 -48.61 -24.67 10.56
C TYR A 756 -49.95 -24.01 10.91
N LYS A 757 -50.40 -24.22 12.15
CA LYS A 757 -51.63 -23.58 12.66
C LYS A 757 -51.41 -22.14 13.15
N ASN A 758 -50.21 -21.84 13.64
CA ASN A 758 -49.86 -20.59 14.33
C ASN A 758 -48.37 -20.27 14.14
N ALA A 759 -47.96 -19.08 14.59
CA ALA A 759 -46.57 -18.63 14.71
C ALA A 759 -45.80 -18.74 13.38
N LEU A 760 -45.22 -19.90 13.05
CA LEU A 760 -44.58 -20.16 11.76
C LEU A 760 -45.55 -20.11 10.57
N SER A 761 -46.87 -20.07 10.77
CA SER A 761 -47.87 -19.85 9.70
C SER A 761 -47.95 -18.38 9.23
N ASN A 762 -47.50 -17.42 10.04
CA ASN A 762 -47.59 -16.00 9.69
C ASN A 762 -46.65 -15.65 8.53
N SER A 763 -47.14 -15.00 7.48
CA SER A 763 -46.31 -14.65 6.33
C SER A 763 -45.20 -13.65 6.69
N LEU A 764 -44.07 -13.73 6.00
CA LEU A 764 -43.01 -12.71 6.03
C LEU A 764 -43.49 -11.37 5.44
N TYR A 765 -44.52 -11.40 4.59
CA TYR A 765 -45.06 -10.23 3.94
C TYR A 765 -46.37 -9.80 4.58
N CYS A 766 -46.53 -8.49 4.74
CA CYS A 766 -47.76 -7.88 5.26
C CYS A 766 -49.00 -8.33 4.46
N PRO A 767 -50.05 -8.88 5.10
CA PRO A 767 -51.22 -9.38 4.38
C PRO A 767 -52.02 -8.23 3.74
N GLU A 768 -52.75 -8.52 2.65
CA GLU A 768 -53.39 -7.49 1.83
C GLU A 768 -54.33 -6.56 2.60
N TYR A 769 -55.11 -7.13 3.52
CA TYR A 769 -56.04 -6.36 4.34
C TYR A 769 -55.36 -5.49 5.40
N MET A 770 -54.06 -5.68 5.67
CA MET A 770 -53.26 -4.88 6.62
C MET A 770 -52.40 -3.82 5.94
N VAL A 771 -52.27 -3.83 4.60
CA VAL A 771 -51.50 -2.83 3.87
C VAL A 771 -52.09 -1.44 4.12
N GLY A 772 -51.26 -0.52 4.64
CA GLY A 772 -51.69 0.84 5.03
C GLY A 772 -52.53 0.91 6.31
N ARG A 773 -52.72 -0.20 7.02
CA ARG A 773 -53.45 -0.25 8.31
C ARG A 773 -52.56 -0.53 9.52
N VAL A 774 -51.28 -0.82 9.31
CA VAL A 774 -50.29 -0.94 10.38
C VAL A 774 -50.03 0.45 10.98
N SER A 775 -50.43 0.63 12.23
CA SER A 775 -50.32 1.91 12.94
C SER A 775 -48.96 2.08 13.63
N PRO A 776 -48.51 3.32 13.86
CA PRO A 776 -47.33 3.61 14.68
C PRO A 776 -47.39 2.99 16.07
N LYS A 777 -48.59 2.90 16.67
CA LYS A 777 -48.80 2.30 17.99
C LYS A 777 -48.55 0.79 17.97
N GLN A 778 -48.92 0.09 16.89
CA GLN A 778 -48.62 -1.34 16.74
C GLN A 778 -47.13 -1.60 16.56
N LEU A 779 -46.43 -0.77 15.77
CA LEU A 779 -44.96 -0.83 15.64
C LEU A 779 -44.29 -0.62 17.01
N GLN A 780 -44.69 0.43 17.72
CA GLN A 780 -44.17 0.73 19.05
C GLN A 780 -44.42 -0.42 20.03
N SER A 781 -45.65 -0.95 20.13
CA SER A 781 -45.97 -2.07 21.02
C SER A 781 -45.13 -3.32 20.71
N PHE A 782 -44.96 -3.65 19.43
CA PHE A 782 -44.17 -4.80 19.03
C PHE A 782 -42.69 -4.66 19.42
N VAL A 783 -42.11 -3.48 19.20
CA VAL A 783 -40.74 -3.19 19.65
C VAL A 783 -40.64 -3.32 21.17
N GLU A 784 -41.61 -2.80 21.91
CA GLU A 784 -41.63 -2.88 23.38
C GLU A 784 -41.71 -4.32 23.92
N ASP A 785 -42.43 -5.20 23.22
CA ASP A 785 -42.65 -6.59 23.62
C ASP A 785 -41.50 -7.53 23.23
N HIS A 786 -40.75 -7.20 22.17
CA HIS A 786 -39.77 -8.10 21.56
C HIS A 786 -38.31 -7.60 21.61
N PHE A 787 -38.07 -6.28 21.57
CA PHE A 787 -36.71 -5.69 21.64
C PHE A 787 -36.30 -5.53 23.11
N THR A 788 -36.19 -6.66 23.79
CA THR A 788 -35.76 -6.76 25.19
C THR A 788 -34.39 -7.41 25.25
N THR A 789 -33.56 -7.00 26.21
CA THR A 789 -32.15 -7.43 26.31
C THR A 789 -31.98 -8.96 26.40
N SER A 790 -32.92 -9.69 27.01
CA SER A 790 -32.88 -11.16 27.08
C SER A 790 -33.13 -11.88 25.74
N LYS A 791 -33.65 -11.15 24.74
CA LYS A 791 -33.95 -11.62 23.39
C LYS A 791 -32.98 -11.07 22.34
N MET A 792 -31.89 -10.45 22.78
CA MET A 792 -30.96 -9.75 21.91
C MET A 792 -29.55 -10.29 22.07
N ALA A 793 -28.80 -10.27 20.97
CA ALA A 793 -27.37 -10.52 20.94
C ALA A 793 -26.67 -9.44 20.12
N LEU A 794 -25.61 -8.84 20.67
CA LEU A 794 -24.77 -7.87 19.99
C LEU A 794 -23.49 -8.57 19.51
N VAL A 795 -23.26 -8.58 18.20
CA VAL A 795 -22.15 -9.30 17.56
C VAL A 795 -21.25 -8.30 16.84
N GLY A 796 -19.93 -8.36 17.05
CA GLY A 796 -18.97 -7.49 16.37
C GLY A 796 -17.83 -8.26 15.73
N LEU A 797 -17.58 -8.02 14.45
CA LEU A 797 -16.41 -8.49 13.70
C LEU A 797 -15.45 -7.34 13.45
N GLY A 798 -14.14 -7.57 13.67
CA GLY A 798 -13.12 -6.52 13.64
C GLY A 798 -13.16 -5.59 14.86
N VAL A 799 -13.83 -5.99 15.94
CA VAL A 799 -14.05 -5.15 17.13
C VAL A 799 -13.53 -5.85 18.39
N LYS A 800 -12.76 -5.13 19.21
CA LYS A 800 -12.33 -5.59 20.53
C LYS A 800 -13.51 -5.87 21.45
N HIS A 801 -13.48 -7.01 22.14
CA HIS A 801 -14.57 -7.43 23.05
C HIS A 801 -14.88 -6.40 24.15
N SER A 802 -13.86 -5.74 24.68
CA SER A 802 -14.03 -4.71 25.71
C SER A 802 -14.82 -3.49 25.21
N VAL A 803 -14.60 -3.06 23.96
CA VAL A 803 -15.29 -1.92 23.35
C VAL A 803 -16.76 -2.29 23.12
N LEU A 804 -17.01 -3.44 22.51
CA LEU A 804 -18.38 -3.90 22.26
C LEU A 804 -19.16 -4.15 23.56
N ARG A 805 -18.47 -4.63 24.60
CA ARG A 805 -19.04 -4.77 25.94
C ARG A 805 -19.45 -3.42 26.53
N GLN A 806 -18.59 -2.41 26.44
CA GLN A 806 -18.91 -1.05 26.91
C GLN A 806 -20.12 -0.47 26.18
N VAL A 807 -20.23 -0.71 24.87
CA VAL A 807 -21.40 -0.32 24.07
C VAL A 807 -22.66 -1.07 24.53
N GLY A 808 -22.54 -2.38 24.77
CA GLY A 808 -23.60 -3.20 25.37
C GLY A 808 -24.02 -2.74 26.77
N GLU A 809 -23.09 -2.24 27.56
CA GLU A 809 -23.38 -1.60 28.85
C GLU A 809 -24.04 -0.22 28.65
N GLY A 810 -23.69 0.54 27.60
CA GLY A 810 -24.43 1.74 27.20
C GLY A 810 -25.89 1.46 26.80
N LEU A 811 -26.14 0.28 26.22
CA LEU A 811 -27.48 -0.24 25.87
C LEU A 811 -28.32 -0.65 27.11
N LEU A 812 -27.85 -0.41 28.34
CA LEU A 812 -28.60 -0.63 29.59
C LEU A 812 -29.89 0.19 29.71
N SER A 813 -30.09 1.20 28.85
CA SER A 813 -31.34 1.98 28.75
C SER A 813 -32.50 1.21 28.10
N ILE A 814 -32.24 0.03 27.52
CA ILE A 814 -33.26 -0.86 26.93
C ILE A 814 -34.05 -1.58 28.03
N ARG A 815 -35.32 -1.88 27.73
CA ARG A 815 -36.21 -2.65 28.59
C ARG A 815 -35.60 -4.01 28.94
N SER A 816 -35.32 -4.22 30.22
CA SER A 816 -34.94 -5.52 30.76
C SER A 816 -36.18 -6.37 31.05
N GLY A 817 -36.09 -7.67 30.78
CA GLY A 817 -37.19 -8.61 30.98
C GLY A 817 -37.23 -9.73 29.95
N PRO A 818 -38.04 -10.78 30.18
CA PRO A 818 -38.14 -11.95 29.30
C PRO A 818 -38.86 -11.68 27.97
N GLY A 819 -39.42 -10.48 27.77
CA GLY A 819 -40.28 -10.12 26.64
C GLY A 819 -41.61 -10.90 26.61
N ALA A 820 -42.42 -10.66 25.58
CA ALA A 820 -43.68 -11.38 25.40
C ALA A 820 -43.45 -12.88 25.12
N PRO A 821 -44.29 -13.79 25.67
CA PRO A 821 -44.17 -15.22 25.44
C PRO A 821 -44.42 -15.56 23.97
N VAL A 822 -43.70 -16.56 23.45
CA VAL A 822 -43.80 -17.03 22.06
C VAL A 822 -44.65 -18.29 22.02
N ALA A 823 -45.61 -18.36 21.10
CA ALA A 823 -46.37 -19.57 20.88
C ALA A 823 -45.48 -20.67 20.26
N LYS A 824 -45.58 -21.89 20.78
CA LYS A 824 -44.99 -23.06 20.13
C LYS A 824 -45.69 -23.32 18.81
N SER A 825 -44.90 -23.66 17.80
CA SER A 825 -45.41 -23.99 16.47
C SER A 825 -46.07 -25.37 16.49
N VAL A 826 -47.22 -25.49 15.83
CA VAL A 826 -47.95 -26.76 15.74
C VAL A 826 -48.08 -27.16 14.28
N TYR A 827 -47.32 -28.17 13.86
CA TYR A 827 -47.44 -28.78 12.53
C TYR A 827 -48.77 -29.54 12.41
N ARG A 828 -49.46 -29.41 11.27
CA ARG A 828 -50.76 -30.06 11.03
C ARG A 828 -50.86 -30.82 9.71
N GLY A 829 -50.00 -30.52 8.74
CA GLY A 829 -50.23 -30.93 7.35
C GLY A 829 -51.31 -30.06 6.71
N GLY A 830 -51.43 -30.12 5.38
CA GLY A 830 -52.45 -29.37 4.65
C GLY A 830 -52.11 -29.18 3.18
N GLU A 831 -53.01 -28.53 2.46
CA GLU A 831 -52.78 -28.22 1.05
C GLU A 831 -53.31 -26.84 0.70
N LEU A 832 -52.52 -26.08 -0.06
CA LEU A 832 -52.95 -24.83 -0.68
C LEU A 832 -52.59 -24.84 -2.18
N ARG A 833 -53.59 -24.54 -3.00
CA ARG A 833 -53.49 -24.54 -4.46
C ARG A 833 -53.84 -23.17 -5.02
N VAL A 834 -52.96 -22.61 -5.84
CA VAL A 834 -53.12 -21.30 -6.47
C VAL A 834 -53.16 -21.48 -7.99
N GLN A 835 -54.37 -21.61 -8.55
CA GLN A 835 -54.54 -21.68 -9.99
C GLN A 835 -54.31 -20.29 -10.60
N ASN A 836 -53.41 -20.20 -11.58
CA ASN A 836 -53.19 -18.99 -12.37
C ASN A 836 -52.98 -19.35 -13.86
N ASN A 837 -52.61 -18.36 -14.68
CA ASN A 837 -52.39 -18.53 -16.12
C ASN A 837 -50.89 -18.76 -16.47
N ASP A 838 -50.05 -19.14 -15.50
CA ASP A 838 -48.64 -19.45 -15.77
C ASP A 838 -48.53 -20.81 -16.47
N ASP A 839 -47.60 -20.92 -17.42
CA ASP A 839 -47.36 -22.14 -18.20
C ASP A 839 -46.70 -23.26 -17.38
N LEU A 840 -46.03 -22.88 -16.28
CA LEU A 840 -45.30 -23.80 -15.40
C LEU A 840 -46.08 -24.08 -14.11
N VAL A 841 -45.91 -25.29 -13.60
CA VAL A 841 -46.38 -25.70 -12.29
C VAL A 841 -45.21 -25.67 -11.33
N HIS A 842 -45.34 -24.85 -10.29
CA HIS A 842 -44.45 -24.82 -9.13
C HIS A 842 -45.14 -25.55 -7.98
N ALA A 843 -44.54 -26.64 -7.48
CA ALA A 843 -45.10 -27.43 -6.39
C ALA A 843 -44.04 -27.76 -5.33
N LEU A 844 -44.38 -27.56 -4.06
CA LEU A 844 -43.55 -27.89 -2.91
C LEU A 844 -44.32 -28.87 -2.02
N ILE A 845 -43.77 -30.06 -1.83
CA ILE A 845 -44.32 -31.09 -0.95
C ILE A 845 -43.35 -31.28 0.21
N ALA A 846 -43.83 -31.12 1.44
CA ALA A 846 -43.01 -31.21 2.64
C ALA A 846 -43.69 -32.03 3.76
N SER A 847 -42.90 -32.46 4.73
CA SER A 847 -43.34 -32.99 6.01
C SER A 847 -42.70 -32.20 7.16
N GLU A 848 -43.07 -32.53 8.40
CA GLU A 848 -42.32 -32.05 9.57
C GLU A 848 -40.86 -32.55 9.51
N GLY A 849 -39.93 -31.60 9.61
CA GLY A 849 -38.48 -31.80 9.58
C GLY A 849 -37.85 -31.84 10.97
N GLY A 850 -36.55 -31.55 11.04
CA GLY A 850 -35.78 -31.49 12.28
C GLY A 850 -35.76 -30.09 12.92
N VAL A 851 -35.63 -30.06 14.25
CA VAL A 851 -35.44 -28.82 15.02
C VAL A 851 -34.01 -28.32 14.87
N ALA A 852 -33.82 -27.01 14.68
CA ALA A 852 -32.49 -26.42 14.50
C ALA A 852 -31.53 -26.79 15.65
N GLY A 853 -30.31 -27.22 15.29
CA GLY A 853 -29.27 -27.65 16.26
C GLY A 853 -29.42 -29.08 16.79
N SER A 854 -30.43 -29.85 16.36
CA SER A 854 -30.56 -31.27 16.72
C SER A 854 -29.80 -32.19 15.76
N ALA A 855 -29.43 -33.39 16.22
CA ALA A 855 -28.85 -34.43 15.37
C ALA A 855 -29.77 -34.81 14.19
N GLU A 856 -31.09 -34.75 14.42
CA GLU A 856 -32.10 -34.98 13.38
C GLU A 856 -32.04 -33.92 12.26
N ALA A 857 -31.84 -32.64 12.60
CA ALA A 857 -31.67 -31.59 11.60
C ALA A 857 -30.38 -31.78 10.77
N ASN A 858 -29.31 -32.29 11.37
CA ASN A 858 -28.09 -32.66 10.64
C ASN A 858 -28.37 -33.81 9.65
N ALA A 859 -29.13 -34.84 10.07
CA ALA A 859 -29.54 -35.93 9.20
C ALA A 859 -30.38 -35.45 8.00
N PHE A 860 -31.34 -34.54 8.23
CA PHE A 860 -32.12 -33.92 7.15
C PHE A 860 -31.26 -33.05 6.21
N THR A 861 -30.24 -32.37 6.73
CA THR A 861 -29.31 -31.56 5.92
C THR A 861 -28.44 -32.44 5.03
N VAL A 862 -27.96 -33.57 5.54
CA VAL A 862 -27.23 -34.57 4.73
C VAL A 862 -28.17 -35.19 3.68
N LEU A 863 -29.40 -35.56 4.07
CA LEU A 863 -30.42 -36.07 3.16
C LEU A 863 -30.72 -35.09 2.01
N GLN A 864 -30.79 -33.79 2.30
CA GLN A 864 -30.98 -32.74 1.29
C GLN A 864 -29.91 -32.79 0.19
N ARG A 865 -28.64 -33.01 0.56
CA ARG A 865 -27.52 -33.09 -0.40
C ARG A 865 -27.48 -34.41 -1.17
N ILE A 866 -27.95 -35.51 -0.56
CA ILE A 866 -28.11 -36.80 -1.26
C ILE A 866 -29.15 -36.67 -2.39
N LEU A 867 -30.30 -36.07 -2.07
CA LEU A 867 -31.40 -35.90 -3.01
C LEU A 867 -31.07 -34.88 -4.11
N GLY A 868 -30.37 -33.79 -3.77
CA GLY A 868 -29.98 -32.73 -4.68
C GLY A 868 -30.47 -31.37 -4.21
N ALA A 869 -29.55 -30.42 -4.05
CA ALA A 869 -29.85 -29.06 -3.61
C ALA A 869 -29.38 -28.05 -4.68
N GLY A 870 -30.30 -27.19 -5.13
CA GLY A 870 -30.06 -26.17 -6.15
C GLY A 870 -30.74 -26.44 -7.49
N PRO A 871 -30.71 -25.48 -8.43
CA PRO A 871 -31.44 -25.58 -9.68
C PRO A 871 -30.81 -26.59 -10.67
N HIS A 872 -31.66 -27.17 -11.51
CA HIS A 872 -31.29 -28.06 -12.60
C HIS A 872 -30.75 -27.25 -13.79
N VAL A 873 -29.43 -27.08 -13.84
CA VAL A 873 -28.73 -26.36 -14.91
C VAL A 873 -27.88 -27.33 -15.73
N LYS A 874 -27.90 -27.20 -17.07
CA LYS A 874 -27.26 -28.11 -18.05
C LYS A 874 -25.77 -28.42 -17.77
N ARG A 875 -25.04 -27.52 -17.13
CA ARG A 875 -23.61 -27.68 -16.76
C ARG A 875 -23.39 -27.60 -15.24
N GLY A 876 -24.45 -27.72 -14.45
CA GLY A 876 -24.40 -27.69 -12.99
C GLY A 876 -24.14 -29.07 -12.41
N SER A 877 -23.64 -29.10 -11.16
CA SER A 877 -23.44 -30.34 -10.40
C SER A 877 -24.75 -31.04 -10.01
N ASN A 878 -25.88 -30.33 -10.03
CA ASN A 878 -27.16 -30.90 -9.60
C ASN A 878 -27.79 -31.86 -10.63
N ILE A 879 -27.31 -31.88 -11.89
CA ILE A 879 -27.78 -32.85 -12.91
C ILE A 879 -27.51 -34.31 -12.51
N THR A 880 -26.50 -34.53 -11.67
CA THR A 880 -26.14 -35.87 -11.16
C THR A 880 -26.83 -36.21 -9.84
N SER A 881 -27.73 -35.36 -9.33
CA SER A 881 -28.46 -35.63 -8.09
C SER A 881 -29.50 -36.74 -8.27
N GLN A 882 -29.88 -37.40 -7.16
CA GLN A 882 -30.89 -38.46 -7.21
C GLN A 882 -32.24 -37.96 -7.72
N LEU A 883 -32.67 -36.76 -7.30
CA LEU A 883 -33.90 -36.13 -7.80
C LEU A 883 -33.84 -35.89 -9.32
N SER A 884 -32.77 -35.25 -9.81
CA SER A 884 -32.65 -34.97 -11.24
C SER A 884 -32.60 -36.24 -12.08
N GLN A 885 -31.83 -37.26 -11.67
CA GLN A 885 -31.74 -38.53 -12.39
C GLN A 885 -33.01 -39.36 -12.32
N GLY A 886 -33.73 -39.30 -11.19
CA GLY A 886 -35.01 -39.99 -11.00
C GLY A 886 -36.10 -39.40 -11.89
N ILE A 887 -36.22 -38.08 -11.91
CA ILE A 887 -37.25 -37.38 -12.71
C ILE A 887 -36.95 -37.47 -14.21
N ALA A 888 -35.69 -37.38 -14.62
CA ALA A 888 -35.29 -37.51 -16.03
C ALA A 888 -35.61 -38.89 -16.64
N LYS A 889 -35.86 -39.91 -15.82
CA LYS A 889 -36.36 -41.22 -16.27
C LYS A 889 -37.87 -41.26 -16.46
N ALA A 890 -38.60 -40.39 -15.75
CA ALA A 890 -40.06 -40.35 -15.76
C ALA A 890 -40.60 -39.44 -16.87
N THR A 891 -39.92 -38.34 -17.19
CA THR A 891 -40.36 -37.41 -18.22
C THR A 891 -39.22 -36.90 -19.10
N THR A 892 -39.53 -36.58 -20.35
CA THR A 892 -38.62 -35.89 -21.29
C THR A 892 -38.89 -34.38 -21.35
N GLN A 893 -39.93 -33.90 -20.67
CA GLN A 893 -40.25 -32.48 -20.62
C GLN A 893 -39.27 -31.71 -19.72
N PRO A 894 -39.06 -30.40 -19.95
CA PRO A 894 -38.24 -29.59 -19.07
C PRO A 894 -38.80 -29.55 -17.64
N PHE A 895 -37.92 -29.78 -16.66
CA PHE A 895 -38.25 -29.71 -15.24
C PHE A 895 -37.08 -29.12 -14.44
N ASP A 896 -37.37 -28.70 -13.22
CA ASP A 896 -36.40 -28.43 -12.17
C ASP A 896 -36.87 -29.09 -10.86
N ALA A 897 -35.93 -29.55 -10.03
CA ALA A 897 -36.24 -30.15 -8.75
C ALA A 897 -35.13 -29.91 -7.73
N THR A 898 -35.52 -29.58 -6.50
CA THR A 898 -34.61 -29.26 -5.41
C THR A 898 -35.16 -29.79 -4.09
N ALA A 899 -34.32 -30.46 -3.30
CA ALA A 899 -34.66 -30.80 -1.92
C ALA A 899 -34.69 -29.53 -1.05
N PHE A 900 -35.79 -29.35 -0.34
CA PHE A 900 -36.08 -28.22 0.54
C PHE A 900 -35.87 -28.64 2.00
N ASN A 901 -35.14 -27.84 2.77
CA ASN A 901 -34.96 -28.04 4.21
C ASN A 901 -34.97 -26.68 4.92
N ALA A 902 -35.83 -26.52 5.92
CA ALA A 902 -35.93 -25.34 6.77
C ALA A 902 -36.07 -25.78 8.23
N SER A 903 -35.12 -25.42 9.08
CA SER A 903 -35.12 -25.76 10.50
C SER A 903 -35.33 -24.50 11.35
N TYR A 904 -36.22 -24.58 12.34
CA TYR A 904 -36.57 -23.51 13.27
C TYR A 904 -36.29 -23.92 14.71
N SER A 905 -36.43 -22.99 15.65
CA SER A 905 -36.11 -23.22 17.07
C SER A 905 -36.91 -24.32 17.78
N ASP A 906 -38.10 -24.68 17.27
CA ASP A 906 -38.96 -25.72 17.87
C ASP A 906 -39.72 -26.61 16.87
N SER A 907 -39.43 -26.49 15.57
CA SER A 907 -40.00 -27.33 14.49
C SER A 907 -39.12 -27.21 13.23
N GLY A 908 -39.48 -27.89 12.16
CA GLY A 908 -38.84 -27.76 10.85
C GLY A 908 -39.72 -28.28 9.73
N LEU A 909 -39.31 -28.03 8.49
CA LEU A 909 -39.93 -28.54 7.27
C LEU A 909 -38.87 -29.16 6.38
N PHE A 910 -39.14 -30.36 5.88
CA PHE A 910 -38.30 -31.03 4.89
C PHE A 910 -39.16 -31.50 3.72
N GLY A 911 -38.68 -31.32 2.50
CA GLY A 911 -39.49 -31.61 1.32
C GLY A 911 -38.77 -31.55 -0.01
N VAL A 912 -39.55 -31.55 -1.08
CA VAL A 912 -39.05 -31.40 -2.45
C VAL A 912 -39.84 -30.33 -3.18
N TYR A 913 -39.12 -29.36 -3.74
CA TYR A 913 -39.62 -28.34 -4.64
C TYR A 913 -39.45 -28.79 -6.07
N THR A 914 -40.48 -28.66 -6.88
CA THR A 914 -40.49 -29.04 -8.30
C THR A 914 -41.06 -27.92 -9.17
N ILE A 915 -40.47 -27.76 -10.35
CA ILE A 915 -40.96 -26.90 -11.43
C ILE A 915 -41.12 -27.79 -12.66
N SER A 916 -42.27 -27.73 -13.31
CA SER A 916 -42.55 -28.61 -14.44
C SER A 916 -43.54 -27.99 -15.43
N GLN A 917 -43.57 -28.52 -16.64
CA GLN A 917 -44.67 -28.28 -17.58
C GLN A 917 -45.96 -28.88 -17.02
N ALA A 918 -47.09 -28.19 -17.23
CA ALA A 918 -48.39 -28.58 -16.70
C ALA A 918 -48.82 -30.02 -17.03
N ASP A 919 -48.48 -30.51 -18.22
CA ASP A 919 -48.80 -31.88 -18.66
C ASP A 919 -48.00 -32.96 -17.94
N SER A 920 -46.80 -32.63 -17.47
CA SER A 920 -45.87 -33.54 -16.78
C SER A 920 -45.88 -33.40 -15.26
N ALA A 921 -46.69 -32.50 -14.69
CA ALA A 921 -46.62 -32.14 -13.28
C ALA A 921 -46.78 -33.34 -12.34
N GLY A 922 -47.77 -34.20 -12.60
CA GLY A 922 -47.96 -35.43 -11.81
C GLY A 922 -46.82 -36.44 -11.95
N GLU A 923 -46.24 -36.61 -13.15
CA GLU A 923 -45.09 -37.49 -13.37
C GLU A 923 -43.85 -36.99 -12.59
N VAL A 924 -43.58 -35.69 -12.66
CA VAL A 924 -42.43 -35.06 -12.00
C VAL A 924 -42.55 -35.15 -10.47
N ILE A 925 -43.72 -34.81 -9.91
CA ILE A 925 -43.96 -34.86 -8.46
C ILE A 925 -43.84 -36.29 -7.94
N ASN A 926 -44.48 -37.26 -8.60
CA ASN A 926 -44.43 -38.66 -8.17
C ASN A 926 -43.02 -39.24 -8.28
N ALA A 927 -42.28 -38.91 -9.34
CA ALA A 927 -40.90 -39.35 -9.50
C ALA A 927 -39.98 -38.75 -8.42
N ALA A 928 -40.18 -37.48 -8.05
CA ALA A 928 -39.43 -36.82 -7.00
C ALA A 928 -39.65 -37.48 -5.63
N ILE A 929 -40.92 -37.73 -5.27
CA ILE A 929 -41.29 -38.38 -4.01
C ILE A 929 -40.81 -39.84 -3.97
N ALA A 930 -40.84 -40.54 -5.11
CA ALA A 930 -40.29 -41.89 -5.22
C ALA A 930 -38.78 -41.95 -4.91
N GLN A 931 -38.00 -40.90 -5.21
CA GLN A 931 -36.59 -40.87 -4.82
C GLN A 931 -36.43 -40.80 -3.29
N VAL A 932 -37.24 -39.98 -2.61
CA VAL A 932 -37.21 -39.91 -1.14
C VAL A 932 -37.62 -41.24 -0.51
N ARG A 933 -38.65 -41.89 -1.08
CA ARG A 933 -39.08 -43.24 -0.67
C ARG A 933 -37.97 -44.28 -0.87
N GLY A 934 -37.25 -44.21 -1.99
CA GLY A 934 -36.10 -45.07 -2.25
C GLY A 934 -35.04 -44.96 -1.15
N VAL A 935 -34.72 -43.74 -0.70
CA VAL A 935 -33.78 -43.55 0.43
C VAL A 935 -34.36 -44.11 1.73
N ALA A 936 -35.66 -43.94 1.99
CA ALA A 936 -36.33 -44.51 3.16
C ALA A 936 -36.32 -46.06 3.18
N GLU A 937 -36.32 -46.69 2.01
CA GLU A 937 -36.18 -48.14 1.81
C GLU A 937 -34.72 -48.63 1.90
N GLY A 938 -33.75 -47.73 2.05
CA GLY A 938 -32.34 -48.04 2.16
C GLY A 938 -31.55 -47.98 0.84
N ASN A 939 -32.12 -47.44 -0.24
CA ASN A 939 -31.41 -47.24 -1.52
C ASN A 939 -30.48 -46.01 -1.45
N VAL A 940 -29.55 -46.04 -0.50
CA VAL A 940 -28.49 -45.05 -0.32
C VAL A 940 -27.21 -45.79 0.05
N SER A 941 -26.09 -45.44 -0.59
CA SER A 941 -24.80 -46.05 -0.28
C SER A 941 -24.00 -45.23 0.74
N ASP A 942 -23.09 -45.86 1.47
CA ASP A 942 -22.12 -45.16 2.33
C ASP A 942 -21.31 -44.10 1.55
N ALA A 943 -21.04 -44.35 0.27
CA ALA A 943 -20.36 -43.41 -0.61
C ALA A 943 -21.22 -42.16 -0.88
N ASP A 944 -22.54 -42.32 -1.02
CA ASP A 944 -23.48 -41.19 -1.17
C ASP A 944 -23.55 -40.35 0.11
N VAL A 945 -23.63 -40.99 1.27
CA VAL A 945 -23.63 -40.31 2.58
C VAL A 945 -22.31 -39.57 2.79
N THR A 946 -21.18 -40.21 2.50
CA THR A 946 -19.85 -39.57 2.63
C THR A 946 -19.71 -38.37 1.70
N ARG A 947 -20.13 -38.49 0.43
CA ARG A 947 -20.15 -37.37 -0.52
C ARG A 947 -21.01 -36.22 -0.02
N ALA A 948 -22.22 -36.52 0.47
CA ALA A 948 -23.14 -35.53 0.98
C ALA A 948 -22.60 -34.82 2.23
N LYS A 949 -22.01 -35.55 3.18
CA LYS A 949 -21.33 -34.95 4.35
C LYS A 949 -20.22 -34.00 3.92
N ASN A 950 -19.39 -34.38 2.96
CA ASN A 950 -18.34 -33.51 2.44
C ASN A 950 -18.90 -32.25 1.78
N GLN A 951 -20.02 -32.35 1.04
CA GLN A 951 -20.70 -31.18 0.47
C GLN A 951 -21.26 -30.26 1.56
N VAL A 952 -21.91 -30.80 2.60
CA VAL A 952 -22.42 -29.99 3.72
C VAL A 952 -21.27 -29.27 4.44
N LYS A 953 -20.16 -29.98 4.71
CA LYS A 953 -18.98 -29.40 5.35
C LYS A 953 -18.34 -28.30 4.50
N ALA A 954 -18.21 -28.53 3.19
CA ALA A 954 -17.67 -27.53 2.27
C ALA A 954 -18.58 -26.29 2.21
N ASP A 955 -19.89 -26.47 2.03
CA ASP A 955 -20.85 -25.37 1.99
C ASP A 955 -20.86 -24.56 3.29
N TYR A 956 -20.78 -25.24 4.45
CA TYR A 956 -20.68 -24.58 5.75
C TYR A 956 -19.41 -23.74 5.86
N MET A 957 -18.24 -24.31 5.57
CA MET A 957 -16.96 -23.58 5.62
C MET A 957 -16.94 -22.41 4.66
N MET A 958 -17.41 -22.58 3.42
CA MET A 958 -17.51 -21.51 2.43
C MET A 958 -18.49 -20.40 2.88
N SER A 959 -19.57 -20.75 3.58
CA SER A 959 -20.52 -19.74 4.06
C SER A 959 -19.92 -18.80 5.12
N ILE A 960 -19.01 -19.29 5.96
CA ILE A 960 -18.37 -18.52 7.03
C ILE A 960 -17.08 -17.79 6.60
N GLU A 961 -16.69 -17.88 5.31
CA GLU A 961 -15.56 -17.12 4.76
C GLU A 961 -15.90 -15.62 4.61
N SER A 962 -17.16 -15.30 4.39
CA SER A 962 -17.61 -13.90 4.31
C SER A 962 -17.88 -13.33 5.70
N SER A 963 -17.64 -12.03 5.89
CA SER A 963 -17.94 -11.34 7.16
C SER A 963 -19.43 -11.41 7.49
N GLU A 964 -20.30 -11.33 6.48
CA GLU A 964 -21.74 -11.47 6.64
C GLU A 964 -22.10 -12.88 7.15
N GLY A 965 -21.65 -13.93 6.47
CA GLY A 965 -21.96 -15.31 6.86
C GLY A 965 -21.37 -15.71 8.21
N LEU A 966 -20.15 -15.27 8.53
CA LEU A 966 -19.56 -15.47 9.85
C LEU A 966 -20.34 -14.73 10.95
N MET A 967 -20.80 -13.50 10.68
CA MET A 967 -21.61 -12.75 11.63
C MET A 967 -22.95 -13.42 11.88
N GLU A 968 -23.62 -13.88 10.82
CA GLU A 968 -24.89 -14.60 10.92
C GLU A 968 -24.74 -15.90 11.73
N GLU A 969 -23.65 -16.65 11.51
CA GLU A 969 -23.36 -17.88 12.24
C GLU A 969 -23.14 -17.61 13.74
N ILE A 970 -22.27 -16.65 14.08
CA ILE A 970 -22.03 -16.25 15.47
C ILE A 970 -23.34 -15.75 16.10
N GLY A 971 -24.08 -14.89 15.40
CA GLY A 971 -25.35 -14.33 15.88
C GLY A 971 -26.40 -15.39 16.13
N ALA A 972 -26.62 -16.33 15.22
CA ALA A 972 -27.61 -17.39 15.35
C ALA A 972 -27.31 -18.31 16.55
N GLN A 973 -26.06 -18.72 16.72
CA GLN A 973 -25.64 -19.56 17.84
C GLN A 973 -25.75 -18.83 19.18
N VAL A 974 -25.22 -17.62 19.26
CA VAL A 974 -25.17 -16.84 20.51
C VAL A 974 -26.58 -16.42 20.94
N LEU A 975 -27.45 -16.08 19.99
CA LEU A 975 -28.85 -15.74 20.27
C LEU A 975 -29.63 -16.96 20.83
N THR A 976 -29.30 -18.17 20.38
CA THR A 976 -30.00 -19.40 20.76
C THR A 976 -29.45 -20.02 22.04
N ALA A 977 -28.13 -20.23 22.10
CA ALA A 977 -27.44 -20.98 23.14
C ALA A 977 -26.69 -20.09 24.15
N ALA A 978 -26.59 -18.77 23.92
CA ALA A 978 -25.72 -17.87 24.67
C ALA A 978 -24.25 -18.33 24.71
N ALA A 979 -23.84 -19.07 23.67
CA ALA A 979 -22.51 -19.65 23.49
C ALA A 979 -22.20 -19.73 21.99
N TYR A 980 -20.92 -19.82 21.66
CA TYR A 980 -20.44 -20.04 20.31
C TYR A 980 -19.60 -21.31 20.27
N GLN A 981 -19.91 -22.19 19.32
CA GLN A 981 -19.20 -23.42 19.03
C GLN A 981 -18.26 -23.17 17.85
N LEU A 982 -17.02 -23.63 17.97
CA LEU A 982 -16.04 -23.52 16.90
C LEU A 982 -16.50 -24.32 15.67
N PRO A 983 -16.16 -23.87 14.44
CA PRO A 983 -16.50 -24.57 13.21
C PRO A 983 -16.17 -26.07 13.25
N ASP A 984 -15.02 -26.45 13.81
CA ASP A 984 -14.61 -27.85 13.95
C ASP A 984 -15.62 -28.72 14.73
N THR A 985 -16.30 -28.15 15.72
CA THR A 985 -17.32 -28.87 16.50
C THR A 985 -18.56 -29.13 15.65
N VAL A 986 -18.93 -28.18 14.79
CA VAL A 986 -20.04 -28.34 13.84
C VAL A 986 -19.69 -29.37 12.77
N LEU A 987 -18.45 -29.35 12.26
CA LEU A 987 -17.95 -30.36 11.32
C LEU A 987 -17.98 -31.77 11.93
N GLN A 988 -17.55 -31.92 13.19
CA GLN A 988 -17.63 -33.19 13.92
C GLN A 988 -19.07 -33.67 14.07
N ALA A 989 -20.01 -32.78 14.38
CA ALA A 989 -21.43 -33.13 14.47
C ALA A 989 -22.00 -33.61 13.12
N ILE A 990 -21.55 -33.05 11.99
CA ILE A 990 -21.90 -33.55 10.65
C ILE A 990 -21.28 -34.94 10.40
N ASP A 991 -20.04 -35.16 10.83
CA ASP A 991 -19.35 -36.43 10.64
C ASP A 991 -20.00 -37.60 11.41
N THR A 992 -20.64 -37.31 12.55
CA THR A 992 -21.40 -38.30 13.32
C THR A 992 -22.65 -38.83 12.62
N VAL A 993 -23.15 -38.17 11.57
CA VAL A 993 -24.33 -38.63 10.82
C VAL A 993 -24.01 -39.94 10.10
N THR A 994 -24.79 -40.97 10.42
CA THR A 994 -24.70 -42.32 9.85
C THR A 994 -25.69 -42.53 8.72
N GLN A 995 -25.54 -43.64 7.99
CA GLN A 995 -26.51 -44.04 6.98
C GLN A 995 -27.91 -44.28 7.59
N ASP A 996 -27.98 -44.91 8.77
CA ASP A 996 -29.24 -45.20 9.45
C ASP A 996 -30.00 -43.92 9.81
N ASP A 997 -29.29 -42.88 10.28
CA ASP A 997 -29.89 -41.57 10.59
C ASP A 997 -30.54 -40.93 9.36
N VAL A 998 -29.88 -41.03 8.19
CA VAL A 998 -30.41 -40.51 6.91
C VAL A 998 -31.64 -41.29 6.47
N VAL A 999 -31.62 -42.62 6.60
CA VAL A 999 -32.76 -43.49 6.29
C VAL A 999 -33.94 -43.19 7.23
N GLU A 1000 -33.68 -42.97 8.51
CA GLU A 1000 -34.71 -42.62 9.49
C GLU A 1000 -35.33 -41.24 9.20
N ALA A 1001 -34.51 -40.25 8.83
CA ALA A 1001 -35.01 -38.94 8.37
C ALA A 1001 -35.89 -39.06 7.12
N ALA A 1002 -35.51 -39.90 6.14
CA ALA A 1002 -36.32 -40.16 4.95
C ALA A 1002 -37.63 -40.91 5.29
N LYS A 1003 -37.59 -41.88 6.21
CA LYS A 1003 -38.80 -42.56 6.72
C LYS A 1003 -39.74 -41.59 7.41
N LYS A 1004 -39.22 -40.69 8.24
CA LYS A 1004 -40.02 -39.62 8.87
C LYS A 1004 -40.72 -38.77 7.80
N PHE A 1005 -40.04 -38.41 6.72
CA PHE A 1005 -40.69 -37.73 5.60
C PHE A 1005 -41.84 -38.55 5.02
N VAL A 1006 -41.63 -39.84 4.74
CA VAL A 1006 -42.63 -40.73 4.12
C VAL A 1006 -43.83 -40.99 5.04
N ASP A 1007 -43.61 -41.18 6.34
CA ASP A 1007 -44.65 -41.58 7.30
C ASP A 1007 -45.45 -40.39 7.87
N CYS A 1008 -44.82 -39.22 7.98
CA CYS A 1008 -45.49 -38.03 8.49
C CYS A 1008 -46.54 -37.47 7.52
N LYS A 1009 -47.53 -36.77 8.06
CA LYS A 1009 -48.52 -36.03 7.27
C LYS A 1009 -47.81 -35.06 6.33
N LYS A 1010 -48.21 -35.07 5.06
CA LYS A 1010 -47.67 -34.17 4.05
C LYS A 1010 -48.35 -32.82 4.10
N THR A 1011 -47.60 -31.81 3.68
CA THR A 1011 -48.08 -30.48 3.34
C THR A 1011 -47.72 -30.21 1.89
N MET A 1012 -48.65 -29.69 1.10
CA MET A 1012 -48.39 -29.31 -0.29
C MET A 1012 -48.80 -27.86 -0.55
N ALA A 1013 -47.94 -27.13 -1.24
CA ALA A 1013 -48.30 -25.86 -1.85
C ALA A 1013 -48.00 -25.92 -3.35
N ALA A 1014 -48.98 -25.57 -4.19
CA ALA A 1014 -48.81 -25.57 -5.64
C ALA A 1014 -49.37 -24.29 -6.27
N SER A 1015 -48.68 -23.76 -7.27
CA SER A 1015 -49.08 -22.58 -8.05
C SER A 1015 -48.80 -22.82 -9.53
N GLY A 1016 -49.69 -22.38 -10.42
CA GLY A 1016 -49.54 -22.56 -11.87
C GLY A 1016 -50.80 -23.09 -12.56
N HIS A 1017 -50.60 -23.79 -13.68
CA HIS A 1017 -51.64 -24.56 -14.37
C HIS A 1017 -51.83 -25.95 -13.75
N LEU A 1018 -52.68 -26.08 -12.73
CA LEU A 1018 -52.69 -27.24 -11.82
C LEU A 1018 -53.57 -28.44 -12.27
N VAL A 1019 -53.95 -28.52 -13.55
CA VAL A 1019 -54.90 -29.53 -14.06
C VAL A 1019 -54.42 -30.97 -13.85
N ASN A 1020 -53.14 -31.23 -14.05
CA ASN A 1020 -52.54 -32.58 -13.88
C ASN A 1020 -51.69 -32.70 -12.61
N THR A 1021 -51.81 -31.73 -11.71
CA THR A 1021 -51.07 -31.73 -10.43
C THR A 1021 -51.86 -32.58 -9.43
N PRO A 1022 -51.28 -33.64 -8.83
CA PRO A 1022 -51.98 -34.48 -7.86
C PRO A 1022 -52.35 -33.70 -6.60
N PHE A 1023 -53.37 -34.17 -5.88
CA PHE A 1023 -53.68 -33.68 -4.53
C PHE A 1023 -52.71 -34.28 -3.51
N VAL A 1024 -52.59 -33.64 -2.35
CA VAL A 1024 -51.63 -34.06 -1.31
C VAL A 1024 -51.89 -35.47 -0.77
N ASP A 1025 -53.13 -35.96 -0.84
CA ASP A 1025 -53.54 -37.30 -0.43
C ASP A 1025 -53.32 -38.38 -1.50
N GLU A 1026 -53.05 -37.97 -2.74
CA GLU A 1026 -52.68 -38.84 -3.86
C GLU A 1026 -51.16 -39.10 -3.93
N VAL A 1027 -50.37 -38.36 -3.15
CA VAL A 1027 -48.89 -38.37 -3.09
C VAL A 1027 -48.39 -39.03 -1.81
#